data_AF-A0AB34IDG6-F1
#
_entry.id   AF-A0AB34IDG6-F1
#
_cell.length_a   1.000
_cell.length_b   1.000
_cell.length_c   1.000
_cell.angle_alpha   90.00
_cell.angle_beta   90.00
_cell.angle_gamma   90.00
#
_symmetry.space_group_name_H-M   'P 1'
#
loop_
_entity.id
_entity.type
_entity.pdbx_description
1 polymer ?
#
loop_
_entity_poly.entity_id
_entity_poly.type
_entity_poly.pdbx_seq_one_letter_code
_entity_poly.pdbx_strand_id
1 'polypeptide(L)'
;MRRAAPPARVPLQVFNRINTASDDVIFTDAYPAATFPGPFLTRNRREAARGGEGGGMGASAATARLAEREPIPEDDELWEELASGAAAPPSADASTAALCAALVRHNGTSGNFQSLLRRLLPQLAAAADARLSELQLQHACGAVHLLRSCLKHMIETVEPEDVVPHLSSGGDSLAAPLVEALLRVVAEAPLTDASYWLHRECLSALLVAMSTQLFCELSAGAPQPLLVAALSGSSPSPRRVVRRLLRHLIAPPPPPKRSDGLLRAVAEYAQLVIFLPWQLVTSLFRRAEQQPLGLAEHSLLLLLLLTQNLPRAAVGDEMESNPYLEALHELVDEAQGPAADPEQGESHALSFRELYDAIASRLPDESTLLLLYLLLHGNHDFLEFCLSRADSETLLLPLLPLLYDARSVRPNHLYMLLIVLLIFSQDSGFVSAAQSMMIASVPWYKEHILQQISLGGLLVILLARTVQHNAAHSQDAYVHTNCLAALANMAPAYKKLHPQAARSLVSLYDVLSRKYAKLCRYHEARLPLRAGATDEADELQLYDDLLRIALEMINVVLSTNLVHNEHLIYALLERQHIFGALREHEKVRDLLQNVDCVIEHFGDGIGRLADSEEQADSGDVWSVARVLEHIGALLRDWDPRRLQQFDIKFVYEQEATPEDFFTPYIWLLVYELSGIEWQEARFSLFTIDSKGGDAAEHVPLPLLTSVSVDDIHADSREDTDHSGF
;
A
#
# COMPACT_ATOMS: atom_id res chain seq x y z
N MET A 1 37.46 43.11 35.18
CA MET A 1 36.56 44.20 34.74
C MET A 1 36.94 44.66 33.33
N ARG A 2 36.23 44.12 32.33
CA ARG A 2 35.78 44.78 31.08
C ARG A 2 34.93 43.72 30.38
N ARG A 3 33.60 43.85 30.54
CA ARG A 3 32.61 43.04 29.83
C ARG A 3 32.74 43.37 28.34
N ALA A 4 33.01 42.37 27.51
CA ALA A 4 32.77 42.48 26.08
C ALA A 4 31.25 42.55 25.87
N ALA A 5 30.80 43.55 25.11
CA ALA A 5 29.42 43.69 24.72
C ALA A 5 29.01 42.52 23.78
N PRO A 6 27.74 42.08 23.81
CA PRO A 6 27.25 41.14 22.80
C PRO A 6 27.30 41.77 21.40
N PRO A 7 27.57 40.99 20.34
CA PRO A 7 27.52 41.50 18.97
C PRO A 7 26.11 42.02 18.62
N ALA A 8 26.08 43.08 17.84
CA ALA A 8 24.86 43.81 17.49
C ALA A 8 23.91 42.89 16.69
N ARG A 9 22.69 42.73 17.20
CA ARG A 9 21.59 42.08 16.48
C ARG A 9 21.21 42.94 15.28
N VAL A 10 21.01 42.31 14.12
CA VAL A 10 20.36 42.92 12.94
C VAL A 10 19.07 43.62 13.38
N PRO A 11 18.76 44.85 12.90
CA PRO A 11 17.52 45.51 13.25
C PRO A 11 16.33 44.69 12.71
N LEU A 12 15.55 44.11 13.63
CA LEU A 12 14.18 43.59 13.40
C LEU A 12 13.26 44.56 12.61
N GLN A 13 13.68 45.81 12.43
CA GLN A 13 12.97 46.87 11.73
C GLN A 13 12.87 46.65 10.21
N VAL A 14 13.79 45.92 9.58
CA VAL A 14 13.74 45.64 8.13
C VAL A 14 12.64 44.61 7.79
N PHE A 15 12.53 43.55 8.59
CA PHE A 15 11.48 42.54 8.42
C PHE A 15 10.10 42.99 8.96
N ASN A 16 10.06 43.78 10.04
CA ASN A 16 8.81 44.32 10.59
C ASN A 16 8.15 45.38 9.68
N ARG A 17 8.89 46.01 8.75
CA ARG A 17 8.32 46.95 7.78
C ARG A 17 7.63 46.25 6.58
N ILE A 18 7.95 44.99 6.32
CA ILE A 18 7.36 44.21 5.21
C ILE A 18 6.02 43.57 5.59
N ASN A 19 5.79 43.28 6.88
CA ASN A 19 4.62 42.51 7.36
C ASN A 19 3.40 43.32 7.84
N THR A 20 3.24 44.59 7.45
CA THR A 20 2.07 45.40 7.87
C THR A 20 0.88 45.39 6.90
N ALA A 21 0.74 44.34 6.08
CA ALA A 21 -0.39 44.21 5.17
C ALA A 21 -0.82 42.77 4.86
N SER A 22 -0.79 41.85 5.82
CA SER A 22 -1.56 40.58 5.78
C SER A 22 -1.22 39.75 7.01
N ASP A 23 -2.21 39.58 7.90
CA ASP A 23 -2.41 38.45 8.83
C ASP A 23 -2.95 38.94 10.19
N ASP A 24 -4.13 39.55 10.16
CA ASP A 24 -5.09 39.49 11.25
C ASP A 24 -6.25 38.61 10.79
N VAL A 25 -6.08 37.29 10.88
CA VAL A 25 -7.20 36.36 10.87
C VAL A 25 -6.95 35.25 11.87
N ILE A 26 -7.34 35.54 13.11
CA ILE A 26 -7.74 34.54 14.09
C ILE A 26 -9.09 34.00 13.59
N PHE A 27 -9.18 32.71 13.26
CA PHE A 27 -10.44 31.98 13.27
C PHE A 27 -10.33 30.76 14.19
N THR A 28 -10.77 30.99 15.42
CA THR A 28 -11.59 30.05 16.18
C THR A 28 -12.90 29.80 15.42
N ASP A 29 -13.24 28.54 15.17
CA ASP A 29 -14.61 27.96 15.04
C ASP A 29 -14.39 26.44 14.80
N ALA A 30 -14.68 25.47 15.68
CA ALA A 30 -15.90 25.14 16.43
C ALA A 30 -17.12 24.85 15.52
N TYR A 31 -17.23 23.63 14.99
CA TYR A 31 -18.49 23.06 14.44
C TYR A 31 -18.47 21.50 14.47
N PRO A 32 -19.64 20.83 14.40
CA PRO A 32 -20.19 20.08 15.53
C PRO A 32 -19.97 18.57 15.43
N ALA A 33 -20.10 17.92 16.59
CA ALA A 33 -20.17 16.47 16.73
C ALA A 33 -21.29 15.88 15.86
N ALA A 34 -20.91 15.13 14.81
CA ALA A 34 -21.81 14.26 14.09
C ALA A 34 -22.06 13.02 14.94
N THR A 35 -23.32 12.87 15.35
CA THR A 35 -23.82 11.79 16.19
C THR A 35 -23.87 10.51 15.36
N PHE A 36 -23.13 9.49 15.79
CA PHE A 36 -23.29 8.11 15.32
C PHE A 36 -24.69 7.59 15.72
N PRO A 37 -25.46 6.96 14.81
CA PRO A 37 -26.60 6.16 15.23
C PRO A 37 -26.08 4.80 15.75
N GLY A 38 -26.21 4.61 17.05
CA GLY A 38 -26.08 3.32 17.71
C GLY A 38 -27.23 2.34 17.38
N PRO A 39 -27.18 1.12 17.91
CA PRO A 39 -27.75 -0.08 17.32
C PRO A 39 -29.24 -0.24 17.61
N PHE A 40 -30.02 -0.65 16.60
CA PHE A 40 -31.38 -1.16 16.79
C PHE A 40 -31.35 -2.69 16.86
N LEU A 41 -31.31 -3.22 18.08
CA LEU A 41 -31.81 -4.55 18.39
C LEU A 41 -33.34 -4.48 18.52
N THR A 42 -34.08 -5.32 17.79
CA THR A 42 -34.96 -6.39 18.33
C THR A 42 -36.02 -6.90 17.34
N ARG A 43 -36.16 -8.24 17.33
CA ARG A 43 -37.38 -9.07 17.10
C ARG A 43 -38.14 -8.95 15.77
N ASN A 44 -38.22 -10.07 15.03
CA ASN A 44 -39.33 -11.02 15.22
C ASN A 44 -39.13 -12.39 14.53
N ARG A 45 -39.81 -13.36 15.13
CA ARG A 45 -39.86 -14.81 14.85
C ARG A 45 -41.07 -15.12 13.95
N ARG A 46 -40.93 -16.21 13.17
CA ARG A 46 -41.96 -17.17 12.70
C ARG A 46 -42.92 -16.76 11.57
N GLU A 47 -43.28 -17.82 10.83
CA GLU A 47 -44.27 -17.97 9.75
C GLU A 47 -43.72 -17.66 8.35
N ALA A 48 -43.88 -18.49 7.31
CA ALA A 48 -44.75 -19.63 7.10
C ALA A 48 -44.14 -20.62 6.09
N ALA A 49 -44.28 -21.91 6.41
CA ALA A 49 -44.32 -22.98 5.42
C ALA A 49 -45.69 -22.96 4.73
N ARG A 50 -45.73 -23.09 3.38
CA ARG A 50 -46.75 -23.84 2.61
C ARG A 50 -46.57 -23.67 1.09
N GLY A 51 -46.32 -24.80 0.42
CA GLY A 51 -47.11 -25.28 -0.72
C GLY A 51 -46.77 -24.77 -2.12
N GLY A 52 -46.41 -25.72 -3.00
CA GLY A 52 -46.42 -25.54 -4.45
C GLY A 52 -45.81 -26.72 -5.20
N GLU A 53 -46.48 -27.87 -5.24
CA GLU A 53 -46.17 -28.97 -6.17
C GLU A 53 -46.52 -28.54 -7.61
N GLY A 54 -45.59 -28.74 -8.54
CA GLY A 54 -45.76 -28.50 -9.97
C GLY A 54 -44.58 -29.05 -10.76
N GLY A 55 -44.81 -30.10 -11.54
CA GLY A 55 -43.81 -30.94 -12.17
C GLY A 55 -42.90 -30.25 -13.18
N GLY A 56 -41.61 -30.50 -12.97
CA GLY A 56 -40.45 -30.18 -13.80
C GLY A 56 -39.24 -30.29 -12.89
N MET A 57 -38.46 -31.38 -12.97
CA MET A 57 -37.21 -31.50 -12.20
C MET A 57 -36.26 -30.41 -12.70
N GLY A 58 -36.30 -29.24 -12.07
CA GLY A 58 -35.41 -28.13 -12.33
C GLY A 58 -34.20 -28.19 -11.40
N ALA A 59 -33.13 -27.46 -11.73
CA ALA A 59 -31.83 -27.40 -11.05
C ALA A 59 -31.87 -27.46 -9.51
N SER A 60 -32.94 -26.98 -8.85
CA SER A 60 -33.17 -27.10 -7.40
C SER A 60 -33.25 -28.55 -6.89
N ALA A 61 -33.70 -29.52 -7.69
CA ALA A 61 -33.80 -30.93 -7.30
C ALA A 61 -32.44 -31.64 -7.40
N ALA A 62 -31.66 -31.35 -8.44
CA ALA A 62 -30.30 -31.86 -8.61
C ALA A 62 -29.37 -31.36 -7.48
N THR A 63 -29.45 -30.08 -7.13
CA THR A 63 -28.71 -29.53 -6.00
C THR A 63 -29.18 -30.17 -4.69
N ALA A 64 -30.50 -30.34 -4.46
CA ALA A 64 -30.99 -30.98 -3.24
C ALA A 64 -30.45 -32.42 -3.05
N ARG A 65 -30.38 -33.21 -4.14
CA ARG A 65 -29.78 -34.55 -4.11
C ARG A 65 -28.30 -34.55 -3.74
N LEU A 66 -27.53 -33.53 -4.15
CA LEU A 66 -26.11 -33.40 -3.76
C LEU A 66 -25.93 -33.37 -2.24
N ALA A 67 -26.86 -32.74 -1.52
CA ALA A 67 -26.84 -32.59 -0.07
C ALA A 67 -27.51 -33.76 0.69
N GLU A 68 -27.91 -34.83 0.01
CA GLU A 68 -28.48 -36.03 0.65
C GLU A 68 -27.40 -36.90 1.32
N ARG A 69 -27.86 -37.88 2.12
CA ARG A 69 -27.01 -38.82 2.85
C ARG A 69 -26.51 -39.98 1.99
N GLU A 70 -27.16 -40.22 0.85
CA GLU A 70 -26.80 -41.30 -0.05
C GLU A 70 -25.65 -40.87 -0.97
N PRO A 71 -24.66 -41.75 -1.20
CA PRO A 71 -23.58 -41.47 -2.14
C PRO A 71 -24.13 -41.47 -3.56
N ILE A 72 -23.82 -40.41 -4.32
CA ILE A 72 -24.16 -40.32 -5.74
C ILE A 72 -23.10 -41.10 -6.54
N PRO A 73 -23.51 -42.07 -7.38
CA PRO A 73 -22.58 -42.79 -8.25
C PRO A 73 -21.82 -41.84 -9.17
N GLU A 74 -20.59 -42.20 -9.54
CA GLU A 74 -19.77 -41.35 -10.41
C GLU A 74 -20.45 -41.15 -11.78
N ASP A 75 -21.08 -42.17 -12.35
CA ASP A 75 -21.69 -42.14 -13.69
C ASP A 75 -23.12 -41.52 -13.75
N ASP A 76 -23.63 -40.93 -12.66
CA ASP A 76 -24.99 -40.35 -12.62
C ASP A 76 -25.10 -39.12 -13.55
N GLU A 77 -26.16 -39.03 -14.34
CA GLU A 77 -26.46 -37.89 -15.25
C GLU A 77 -26.64 -36.57 -14.50
N LEU A 78 -26.95 -36.65 -13.19
CA LEU A 78 -27.09 -35.51 -12.30
C LEU A 78 -25.85 -34.60 -12.26
N TRP A 79 -24.65 -35.13 -12.50
CA TRP A 79 -23.43 -34.33 -12.51
C TRP A 79 -23.40 -33.32 -13.67
N GLU A 80 -23.92 -33.69 -14.85
CA GLU A 80 -24.05 -32.79 -16.00
C GLU A 80 -25.19 -31.77 -15.79
N GLU A 81 -26.26 -32.17 -15.11
CA GLU A 81 -27.36 -31.28 -14.73
C GLU A 81 -26.91 -30.23 -13.70
N LEU A 82 -26.08 -30.61 -12.73
CA LEU A 82 -25.49 -29.68 -11.76
C LEU A 82 -24.54 -28.68 -12.43
N ALA A 83 -23.70 -29.15 -13.35
CA ALA A 83 -22.73 -28.31 -14.06
C ALA A 83 -23.43 -27.29 -14.99
N SER A 84 -24.52 -27.71 -15.65
CA SER A 84 -25.33 -26.84 -16.52
C SER A 84 -26.25 -25.88 -15.75
N GLY A 85 -26.82 -26.31 -14.62
CA GLY A 85 -27.72 -25.50 -13.78
C GLY A 85 -27.01 -24.40 -12.99
N ALA A 86 -25.73 -24.61 -12.63
CA ALA A 86 -24.93 -23.63 -11.90
C ALA A 86 -24.43 -22.44 -12.75
N ALA A 87 -24.69 -22.44 -14.06
CA ALA A 87 -24.37 -21.33 -14.96
C ALA A 87 -25.34 -20.14 -14.83
N ALA A 88 -26.50 -20.32 -14.20
CA ALA A 88 -27.40 -19.22 -13.83
C ALA A 88 -26.98 -18.66 -12.46
N PRO A 89 -26.78 -17.34 -12.31
CA PRO A 89 -26.51 -16.76 -10.99
C PRO A 89 -27.71 -17.09 -10.09
N PRO A 90 -27.53 -17.84 -9.00
CA PRO A 90 -28.66 -18.21 -8.17
C PRO A 90 -29.25 -16.94 -7.57
N SER A 91 -30.49 -16.64 -7.94
CA SER A 91 -31.34 -15.84 -7.07
C SER A 91 -31.51 -16.62 -5.76
N ALA A 92 -31.07 -16.02 -4.65
CA ALA A 92 -31.17 -16.44 -3.26
C ALA A 92 -29.93 -17.12 -2.66
N ASP A 93 -29.04 -16.29 -2.10
CA ASP A 93 -27.96 -16.68 -1.18
C ASP A 93 -28.45 -17.56 -0.01
N ALA A 94 -29.73 -17.47 0.36
CA ALA A 94 -30.33 -18.33 1.37
C ALA A 94 -30.52 -19.79 0.93
N SER A 95 -30.78 -20.04 -0.36
CA SER A 95 -30.99 -21.40 -0.90
C SER A 95 -29.67 -22.13 -1.08
N THR A 96 -28.63 -21.44 -1.56
CA THR A 96 -27.27 -21.97 -1.66
C THR A 96 -26.64 -22.18 -0.28
N ALA A 97 -26.87 -21.28 0.69
CA ALA A 97 -26.39 -21.49 2.05
C ALA A 97 -27.04 -22.70 2.73
N ALA A 98 -28.36 -22.91 2.57
CA ALA A 98 -29.05 -24.07 3.13
C ALA A 98 -28.55 -25.40 2.51
N LEU A 99 -28.30 -25.37 1.19
CA LEU A 99 -27.69 -26.48 0.47
C LEU A 99 -26.29 -26.81 1.00
N CYS A 100 -25.40 -25.83 1.06
CA CYS A 100 -24.03 -26.02 1.54
C CYS A 100 -24.04 -26.52 3.00
N ALA A 101 -24.91 -25.99 3.86
CA ALA A 101 -25.05 -26.45 5.23
C ALA A 101 -25.49 -27.92 5.32
N ALA A 102 -26.45 -28.34 4.48
CA ALA A 102 -26.89 -29.72 4.42
C ALA A 102 -25.80 -30.65 3.85
N LEU A 103 -25.07 -30.20 2.82
CA LEU A 103 -23.95 -30.92 2.23
C LEU A 103 -22.86 -31.17 3.27
N VAL A 104 -22.38 -30.13 3.96
CA VAL A 104 -21.32 -30.26 4.99
C VAL A 104 -21.70 -31.28 6.06
N ARG A 105 -22.95 -31.25 6.53
CA ARG A 105 -23.45 -32.19 7.55
C ARG A 105 -23.49 -33.65 7.09
N HIS A 106 -23.78 -33.89 5.82
CA HIS A 106 -23.97 -35.24 5.30
C HIS A 106 -22.77 -35.78 4.53
N ASN A 107 -21.83 -34.91 4.14
CA ASN A 107 -20.70 -35.27 3.29
C ASN A 107 -19.76 -36.28 3.96
N GLY A 108 -19.65 -36.27 5.29
CA GLY A 108 -18.89 -37.29 6.03
C GLY A 108 -19.39 -38.72 5.79
N THR A 109 -20.66 -38.90 5.41
CA THR A 109 -21.24 -40.22 5.07
C THR A 109 -21.44 -40.43 3.57
N SER A 110 -21.83 -39.39 2.82
CA SER A 110 -22.14 -39.53 1.40
C SER A 110 -20.92 -39.43 0.49
N GLY A 111 -19.89 -38.67 0.88
CA GLY A 111 -18.71 -38.42 0.04
C GLY A 111 -19.00 -37.63 -1.24
N ASN A 112 -20.18 -36.98 -1.32
CA ASN A 112 -20.66 -36.32 -2.54
C ASN A 112 -19.79 -35.13 -2.95
N PHE A 113 -19.19 -34.41 -1.99
CA PHE A 113 -18.26 -33.33 -2.29
C PHE A 113 -16.94 -33.86 -2.88
N GLN A 114 -16.41 -34.97 -2.34
CA GLN A 114 -15.23 -35.63 -2.92
C GLN A 114 -15.52 -36.17 -4.33
N SER A 115 -16.72 -36.68 -4.58
CA SER A 115 -17.15 -37.09 -5.93
C SER A 115 -17.25 -35.90 -6.88
N LEU A 116 -17.76 -34.75 -6.42
CA LEU A 116 -17.75 -33.49 -7.20
C LEU A 116 -16.32 -33.10 -7.58
N LEU A 117 -15.38 -33.14 -6.63
CA LEU A 117 -13.96 -32.85 -6.88
C LEU A 117 -13.37 -33.82 -7.91
N ARG A 118 -13.56 -35.12 -7.75
CA ARG A 118 -13.05 -36.15 -8.68
C ARG A 118 -13.58 -35.97 -10.11
N ARG A 119 -14.81 -35.49 -10.29
CA ARG A 119 -15.38 -35.18 -11.62
C ARG A 119 -14.87 -33.87 -12.21
N LEU A 120 -14.65 -32.86 -11.36
CA LEU A 120 -14.17 -31.55 -11.79
C LEU A 120 -12.70 -31.57 -12.22
N LEU A 121 -11.85 -32.35 -11.54
CA LEU A 121 -10.40 -32.39 -11.80
C LEU A 121 -10.05 -32.71 -13.29
N PRO A 122 -10.60 -33.78 -13.92
CA PRO A 122 -10.37 -34.04 -15.35
C PRO A 122 -10.92 -32.94 -16.27
N GLN A 123 -12.03 -32.30 -15.91
CA GLN A 123 -12.60 -31.20 -16.71
C GLN A 123 -11.69 -29.97 -16.68
N LEU A 124 -11.14 -29.60 -15.52
CA LEU A 124 -10.18 -28.49 -15.40
C LEU A 124 -8.87 -28.80 -16.13
N ALA A 125 -8.36 -30.03 -16.05
CA ALA A 125 -7.21 -30.46 -16.82
C ALA A 125 -7.46 -30.35 -18.34
N ALA A 126 -8.63 -30.80 -18.82
CA ALA A 126 -9.01 -30.66 -20.22
C ALA A 126 -9.21 -29.19 -20.66
N ALA A 127 -9.68 -28.33 -19.75
CA ALA A 127 -9.80 -26.89 -19.98
C ALA A 127 -8.42 -26.23 -20.14
N ALA A 128 -7.47 -26.57 -19.26
CA ALA A 128 -6.08 -26.11 -19.33
C ALA A 128 -5.42 -26.51 -20.66
N ASP A 129 -5.69 -27.73 -21.14
CA ASP A 129 -5.18 -28.26 -22.41
C ASP A 129 -5.95 -27.73 -23.66
N ALA A 130 -6.88 -26.79 -23.50
CA ALA A 130 -7.72 -26.24 -24.56
C ALA A 130 -8.54 -27.30 -25.35
N ARG A 131 -8.96 -28.38 -24.69
CA ARG A 131 -9.70 -29.50 -25.31
C ARG A 131 -11.21 -29.41 -25.18
N LEU A 132 -11.73 -28.39 -24.50
CA LEU A 132 -13.16 -28.24 -24.24
C LEU A 132 -13.85 -27.33 -25.27
N SER A 133 -15.09 -27.68 -25.61
CA SER A 133 -16.02 -26.81 -26.34
C SER A 133 -16.57 -25.69 -25.45
N GLU A 134 -17.16 -24.65 -26.06
CA GLU A 134 -17.75 -23.52 -25.33
C GLU A 134 -18.81 -23.95 -24.29
N LEU A 135 -19.67 -24.91 -24.64
CA LEU A 135 -20.67 -25.45 -23.71
C LEU A 135 -20.00 -26.16 -22.51
N GLN A 136 -18.95 -26.94 -22.77
CA GLN A 136 -18.21 -27.62 -21.71
C GLN A 136 -17.43 -26.65 -20.81
N LEU A 137 -16.95 -25.53 -21.36
CA LEU A 137 -16.35 -24.45 -20.57
C LEU A 137 -17.39 -23.78 -19.65
N GLN A 138 -18.63 -23.59 -20.13
CA GLN A 138 -19.73 -23.08 -19.31
C GLN A 138 -20.10 -24.06 -18.19
N HIS A 139 -20.16 -25.37 -18.48
CA HIS A 139 -20.40 -26.41 -17.47
C HIS A 139 -19.29 -26.45 -16.43
N ALA A 140 -18.02 -26.41 -16.86
CA ALA A 140 -16.88 -26.33 -15.96
C ALA A 140 -16.95 -25.08 -15.07
N CYS A 141 -17.32 -23.92 -15.64
CA CYS A 141 -17.50 -22.68 -14.89
C CYS A 141 -18.58 -22.81 -13.80
N GLY A 142 -19.72 -23.42 -14.13
CA GLY A 142 -20.79 -23.70 -13.17
C GLY A 142 -20.35 -24.66 -12.05
N ALA A 143 -19.59 -25.70 -12.40
CA ALA A 143 -19.06 -26.64 -11.42
C ALA A 143 -18.02 -25.99 -10.48
N VAL A 144 -17.14 -25.12 -10.99
CA VAL A 144 -16.20 -24.33 -10.15
C VAL A 144 -16.96 -23.35 -9.25
N HIS A 145 -18.06 -22.76 -9.74
CA HIS A 145 -18.90 -21.88 -8.93
C HIS A 145 -19.55 -22.61 -7.75
N LEU A 146 -20.07 -23.81 -7.99
CA LEU A 146 -20.63 -24.67 -6.96
C LEU A 146 -19.54 -25.09 -5.95
N LEU A 147 -18.37 -25.49 -6.44
CA LEU A 147 -17.20 -25.78 -5.62
C LEU A 147 -16.85 -24.61 -4.71
N ARG A 148 -16.67 -23.40 -5.27
CA ARG A 148 -16.33 -22.19 -4.52
C ARG A 148 -17.35 -21.90 -3.43
N SER A 149 -18.64 -22.03 -3.74
CA SER A 149 -19.73 -21.79 -2.80
C SER A 149 -19.70 -22.79 -1.62
N CYS A 150 -19.48 -24.07 -1.92
CA CYS A 150 -19.34 -25.11 -0.91
C CYS A 150 -18.08 -24.93 -0.05
N LEU A 151 -16.92 -24.67 -0.67
CA LEU A 151 -15.66 -24.41 0.05
C LEU A 151 -15.77 -23.19 0.96
N LYS A 152 -16.33 -22.09 0.46
CA LYS A 152 -16.54 -20.88 1.25
C LYS A 152 -17.39 -21.18 2.49
N HIS A 153 -18.51 -21.89 2.30
CA HIS A 153 -19.37 -22.25 3.42
C HIS A 153 -18.64 -23.16 4.42
N MET A 154 -17.87 -24.15 3.96
CA MET A 154 -17.08 -25.03 4.82
C MET A 154 -16.10 -24.22 5.67
N ILE A 155 -15.26 -23.40 5.02
CA ILE A 155 -14.24 -22.57 5.69
C ILE A 155 -14.88 -21.59 6.68
N GLU A 156 -16.04 -21.01 6.34
CA GLU A 156 -16.74 -20.06 7.22
C GLU A 156 -17.50 -20.73 8.37
N THR A 157 -17.87 -22.00 8.29
CA THR A 157 -18.77 -22.63 9.28
C THR A 157 -18.09 -23.65 10.18
N VAL A 158 -17.05 -24.29 9.69
CA VAL A 158 -16.39 -25.43 10.33
C VAL A 158 -14.98 -25.02 10.79
N GLU A 159 -14.46 -25.66 11.83
CA GLU A 159 -13.09 -25.44 12.30
C GLU A 159 -12.06 -25.96 11.25
N PRO A 160 -10.86 -25.37 11.14
CA PRO A 160 -9.90 -25.74 10.09
C PRO A 160 -9.55 -27.24 10.05
N GLU A 161 -9.49 -27.90 11.20
CA GLU A 161 -9.20 -29.34 11.33
C GLU A 161 -10.29 -30.22 10.69
N ASP A 162 -11.55 -29.80 10.82
CA ASP A 162 -12.72 -30.52 10.33
C ASP A 162 -12.94 -30.30 8.82
N VAL A 163 -12.21 -29.37 8.18
CA VAL A 163 -12.21 -29.20 6.71
C VAL A 163 -11.38 -30.28 6.02
N VAL A 164 -10.30 -30.76 6.66
CA VAL A 164 -9.35 -31.72 6.07
C VAL A 164 -10.01 -33.03 5.61
N PRO A 165 -10.92 -33.67 6.37
CA PRO A 165 -11.61 -34.88 5.95
C PRO A 165 -12.47 -34.69 4.69
N HIS A 166 -13.05 -33.49 4.50
CA HIS A 166 -13.84 -33.18 3.31
C HIS A 166 -12.99 -33.04 2.04
N LEU A 167 -11.70 -32.75 2.20
CA LEU A 167 -10.71 -32.67 1.13
C LEU A 167 -9.92 -33.98 0.97
N SER A 168 -10.32 -35.07 1.62
CA SER A 168 -9.61 -36.35 1.57
C SER A 168 -10.52 -37.47 1.07
N SER A 169 -9.99 -38.35 0.22
CA SER A 169 -10.73 -39.48 -0.35
C SER A 169 -9.86 -40.73 -0.35
N GLY A 170 -10.25 -41.77 0.39
CA GLY A 170 -9.52 -43.04 0.42
C GLY A 170 -8.13 -42.98 1.08
N GLY A 171 -7.85 -41.93 1.85
CA GLY A 171 -6.54 -41.68 2.48
C GLY A 171 -5.68 -40.65 1.73
N ASP A 172 -6.02 -40.34 0.47
CA ASP A 172 -5.31 -39.35 -0.34
C ASP A 172 -5.95 -37.96 -0.23
N SER A 173 -5.12 -36.92 -0.18
CA SER A 173 -5.56 -35.52 -0.17
C SER A 173 -5.91 -35.05 -1.58
N LEU A 174 -7.09 -34.47 -1.74
CA LEU A 174 -7.58 -33.82 -2.96
C LEU A 174 -7.25 -32.32 -2.99
N ALA A 175 -6.67 -31.75 -1.92
CA ALA A 175 -6.34 -30.33 -1.84
C ALA A 175 -5.28 -29.91 -2.88
N ALA A 176 -4.16 -30.63 -2.93
CA ALA A 176 -3.09 -30.39 -3.91
C ALA A 176 -3.58 -30.53 -5.37
N PRO A 177 -4.20 -31.65 -5.77
CA PRO A 177 -4.74 -31.79 -7.13
C PRO A 177 -5.74 -30.69 -7.51
N LEU A 178 -6.58 -30.25 -6.57
CA LEU A 178 -7.54 -29.20 -6.81
C LEU A 178 -6.87 -27.85 -7.10
N VAL A 179 -5.96 -27.44 -6.23
CA VAL A 179 -5.28 -26.14 -6.37
C VAL A 179 -4.41 -26.13 -7.61
N GLU A 180 -3.68 -27.22 -7.89
CA GLU A 180 -2.92 -27.40 -9.13
C GLU A 180 -3.83 -27.27 -10.36
N ALA A 181 -4.99 -27.94 -10.38
CA ALA A 181 -5.90 -27.86 -11.52
C ALA A 181 -6.46 -26.44 -11.74
N LEU A 182 -6.80 -25.73 -10.67
CA LEU A 182 -7.27 -24.33 -10.74
C LEU A 182 -6.16 -23.40 -11.24
N LEU A 183 -4.94 -23.54 -10.72
CA LEU A 183 -3.78 -22.76 -11.15
C LEU A 183 -3.40 -23.07 -12.61
N ARG A 184 -3.45 -24.34 -13.04
CA ARG A 184 -3.22 -24.74 -14.45
C ARG A 184 -4.22 -24.05 -15.38
N VAL A 185 -5.50 -23.96 -15.01
CA VAL A 185 -6.48 -23.23 -15.82
C VAL A 185 -6.13 -21.74 -15.88
N VAL A 186 -5.75 -21.12 -14.77
CA VAL A 186 -5.37 -19.69 -14.75
C VAL A 186 -4.12 -19.42 -15.60
N ALA A 187 -3.09 -20.26 -15.46
CA ALA A 187 -1.76 -20.07 -16.04
C ALA A 187 -1.61 -20.57 -17.48
N GLU A 188 -2.28 -21.67 -17.83
CA GLU A 188 -2.04 -22.40 -19.08
C GLU A 188 -3.20 -22.32 -20.08
N ALA A 189 -4.46 -22.20 -19.61
CA ALA A 189 -5.60 -22.16 -20.52
C ALA A 189 -5.59 -20.89 -21.40
N PRO A 190 -5.99 -21.01 -22.68
CA PRO A 190 -6.10 -19.86 -23.56
C PRO A 190 -7.22 -18.93 -23.09
N LEU A 191 -6.92 -17.63 -23.02
CA LEU A 191 -7.89 -16.62 -22.62
C LEU A 191 -8.66 -16.16 -23.87
N THR A 192 -9.93 -16.51 -23.93
CA THR A 192 -10.87 -16.19 -25.01
C THR A 192 -12.19 -15.70 -24.38
N ASP A 193 -13.09 -15.11 -25.18
CA ASP A 193 -14.41 -14.69 -24.69
C ASP A 193 -15.19 -15.84 -24.03
N ALA A 194 -15.01 -17.08 -24.53
CA ALA A 194 -15.65 -18.27 -24.01
C ALA A 194 -15.05 -18.74 -22.67
N SER A 195 -13.72 -18.64 -22.49
CA SER A 195 -13.02 -19.07 -21.28
C SER A 195 -12.90 -17.99 -20.21
N TYR A 196 -13.18 -16.72 -20.52
CA TYR A 196 -13.05 -15.57 -19.61
C TYR A 196 -13.70 -15.81 -18.23
N TRP A 197 -14.96 -16.28 -18.23
CA TRP A 197 -15.71 -16.50 -16.99
C TRP A 197 -15.14 -17.66 -16.17
N LEU A 198 -14.64 -18.71 -16.83
CA LEU A 198 -13.97 -19.81 -16.17
C LEU A 198 -12.69 -19.33 -15.48
N HIS A 199 -11.86 -18.53 -16.16
CA HIS A 199 -10.66 -17.94 -15.55
C HIS A 199 -11.02 -17.13 -14.31
N ARG A 200 -12.03 -16.26 -14.41
CA ARG A 200 -12.46 -15.43 -13.28
C ARG A 200 -13.01 -16.26 -12.11
N GLU A 201 -13.79 -17.31 -12.39
CA GLU A 201 -14.34 -18.16 -11.33
C GLU A 201 -13.22 -19.00 -10.68
N CYS A 202 -12.22 -19.46 -11.44
CA CYS A 202 -11.03 -20.13 -10.89
C CYS A 202 -10.22 -19.18 -9.99
N LEU A 203 -10.00 -17.93 -10.39
CA LEU A 203 -9.37 -16.92 -9.53
C LEU A 203 -10.16 -16.75 -8.22
N SER A 204 -11.48 -16.61 -8.31
CA SER A 204 -12.36 -16.45 -7.15
C SER A 204 -12.35 -17.68 -6.24
N ALA A 205 -12.27 -18.89 -6.83
CA ALA A 205 -12.17 -20.14 -6.10
C ALA A 205 -10.83 -20.25 -5.36
N LEU A 206 -9.72 -19.80 -5.96
CA LEU A 206 -8.41 -19.73 -5.31
C LEU A 206 -8.39 -18.73 -4.14
N LEU A 207 -8.99 -17.55 -4.30
CA LEU A 207 -9.16 -16.58 -3.20
C LEU A 207 -9.92 -17.20 -2.03
N VAL A 208 -11.02 -17.92 -2.30
CA VAL A 208 -11.77 -18.65 -1.26
C VAL A 208 -10.94 -19.78 -0.67
N ALA A 209 -10.21 -20.54 -1.48
CA ALA A 209 -9.42 -21.67 -1.01
C ALA A 209 -8.35 -21.26 0.01
N MET A 210 -7.79 -20.06 -0.11
CA MET A 210 -6.79 -19.52 0.83
C MET A 210 -7.41 -18.77 2.03
N SER A 211 -8.74 -18.59 2.06
CA SER A 211 -9.41 -17.74 3.05
C SER A 211 -9.47 -18.28 4.47
N THR A 212 -8.97 -19.48 4.74
CA THR A 212 -8.84 -20.01 6.11
C THR A 212 -8.13 -19.03 7.03
N GLN A 213 -7.15 -18.28 6.51
CA GLN A 213 -6.41 -17.25 7.22
C GLN A 213 -7.28 -16.13 7.80
N LEU A 214 -8.46 -15.85 7.23
CA LEU A 214 -9.39 -14.85 7.78
C LEU A 214 -10.02 -15.32 9.10
N PHE A 215 -10.11 -16.63 9.30
CA PHE A 215 -10.89 -17.26 10.37
C PHE A 215 -10.02 -17.96 11.43
N CYS A 216 -8.70 -17.96 11.27
CA CYS A 216 -7.76 -18.49 12.26
C CYS A 216 -6.74 -17.44 12.70
N GLU A 217 -6.21 -17.60 13.91
CA GLU A 217 -5.04 -16.84 14.35
C GLU A 217 -3.79 -17.34 13.61
N LEU A 218 -3.01 -16.43 13.02
CA LEU A 218 -1.80 -16.76 12.24
C LEU A 218 -0.75 -17.53 13.07
N SER A 219 -0.73 -17.33 14.38
CA SER A 219 0.16 -17.98 15.34
C SER A 219 -0.31 -19.37 15.78
N ALA A 220 -1.58 -19.72 15.57
CA ALA A 220 -2.19 -20.92 16.15
C ALA A 220 -1.88 -22.23 15.41
N GLY A 221 -1.14 -22.19 14.29
CA GLY A 221 -0.72 -23.38 13.56
C GLY A 221 -1.87 -24.23 12.99
N ALA A 222 -3.02 -23.61 12.75
CA ALA A 222 -4.19 -24.30 12.21
C ALA A 222 -3.88 -24.91 10.82
N PRO A 223 -4.41 -26.10 10.49
CA PRO A 223 -4.13 -26.74 9.20
C PRO A 223 -4.68 -25.93 8.03
N GLN A 224 -3.82 -25.60 7.07
CA GLN A 224 -4.17 -24.84 5.86
C GLN A 224 -3.88 -25.63 4.58
N PRO A 225 -4.55 -26.78 4.35
CA PRO A 225 -4.18 -27.72 3.28
C PRO A 225 -4.25 -27.11 1.89
N LEU A 226 -5.17 -26.18 1.64
CA LEU A 226 -5.32 -25.52 0.34
C LEU A 226 -4.26 -24.42 0.12
N LEU A 227 -3.89 -23.67 1.16
CA LEU A 227 -2.83 -22.67 1.09
C LEU A 227 -1.46 -23.34 0.91
N VAL A 228 -1.17 -24.37 1.72
CA VAL A 228 0.06 -25.17 1.59
C VAL A 228 0.13 -25.81 0.20
N ALA A 229 -0.98 -26.38 -0.30
CA ALA A 229 -1.05 -26.89 -1.67
C ALA A 229 -0.73 -25.82 -2.73
N ALA A 230 -1.20 -24.58 -2.54
CA ALA A 230 -0.93 -23.48 -3.47
C ALA A 230 0.56 -23.12 -3.51
N LEU A 231 1.20 -23.07 -2.35
CA LEU A 231 2.57 -22.59 -2.19
C LEU A 231 3.63 -23.66 -2.40
N SER A 232 3.37 -24.91 -2.01
CA SER A 232 4.30 -26.04 -2.18
C SER A 232 4.14 -26.77 -3.52
N GLY A 233 3.09 -26.46 -4.29
CA GLY A 233 2.82 -27.08 -5.58
C GLY A 233 3.90 -26.78 -6.62
N SER A 234 4.36 -27.80 -7.35
CA SER A 234 5.37 -27.65 -8.41
C SER A 234 4.78 -27.38 -9.80
N SER A 235 3.46 -27.54 -9.97
CA SER A 235 2.75 -27.46 -11.25
C SER A 235 1.44 -26.68 -11.07
N PRO A 236 1.13 -25.69 -11.92
CA PRO A 236 1.99 -25.13 -12.97
C PRO A 236 3.19 -24.37 -12.37
N SER A 237 4.20 -24.06 -13.17
CA SER A 237 5.40 -23.36 -12.68
C SER A 237 5.01 -22.00 -12.05
N PRO A 238 5.50 -21.65 -10.84
CA PRO A 238 5.20 -20.38 -10.18
C PRO A 238 5.54 -19.17 -11.07
N ARG A 239 6.66 -19.25 -11.79
CA ARG A 239 7.09 -18.32 -12.85
C ARG A 239 6.01 -18.09 -13.91
N ARG A 240 5.35 -19.13 -14.41
CA ARG A 240 4.28 -19.00 -15.40
C ARG A 240 3.01 -18.39 -14.82
N VAL A 241 2.67 -18.72 -13.57
CA VAL A 241 1.52 -18.13 -12.85
C VAL A 241 1.75 -16.62 -12.69
N VAL A 242 2.87 -16.20 -12.09
CA VAL A 242 3.20 -14.78 -11.87
C VAL A 242 3.17 -14.01 -13.19
N ARG A 243 3.84 -14.52 -14.22
CA ARG A 243 3.85 -13.90 -15.56
C ARG A 243 2.45 -13.74 -16.14
N ARG A 244 1.57 -14.74 -15.97
CA ARG A 244 0.20 -14.69 -16.49
C ARG A 244 -0.67 -13.67 -15.74
N LEU A 245 -0.55 -13.61 -14.41
CA LEU A 245 -1.29 -12.65 -13.58
C LEU A 245 -0.85 -11.20 -13.90
N LEU A 246 0.45 -10.95 -14.04
CA LEU A 246 0.97 -9.64 -14.45
C LEU A 246 0.53 -9.24 -15.87
N ARG A 247 0.43 -10.19 -16.80
CA ARG A 247 -0.12 -9.91 -18.13
C ARG A 247 -1.57 -9.46 -18.12
N HIS A 248 -2.40 -9.99 -17.22
CA HIS A 248 -3.76 -9.48 -17.05
C HIS A 248 -3.78 -8.03 -16.56
N LEU A 249 -2.74 -7.56 -15.88
CA LEU A 249 -2.61 -6.16 -15.49
C LEU A 249 -2.13 -5.27 -16.64
N ILE A 250 -1.14 -5.74 -17.40
CA ILE A 250 -0.57 -5.05 -18.56
C ILE A 250 -1.62 -4.84 -19.65
N ALA A 251 -2.32 -5.91 -20.02
CA ALA A 251 -3.33 -5.90 -21.07
C ALA A 251 -4.66 -6.38 -20.47
N PRO A 252 -5.40 -5.51 -19.75
CA PRO A 252 -6.62 -5.89 -19.08
C PRO A 252 -7.64 -6.44 -20.08
N PRO A 253 -8.02 -7.72 -19.96
CA PRO A 253 -8.95 -8.33 -20.90
C PRO A 253 -10.36 -7.79 -20.62
N PRO A 254 -11.05 -7.22 -21.62
CA PRO A 254 -12.38 -6.68 -21.43
C PRO A 254 -13.38 -7.81 -21.11
N PRO A 255 -14.34 -7.60 -20.19
CA PRO A 255 -15.37 -8.59 -19.95
C PRO A 255 -16.21 -8.80 -21.22
N PRO A 256 -16.45 -10.06 -21.65
CA PRO A 256 -17.29 -10.32 -22.80
C PRO A 256 -18.72 -9.87 -22.49
N LYS A 257 -19.39 -9.28 -23.49
CA LYS A 257 -20.79 -8.88 -23.37
C LYS A 257 -21.62 -10.14 -23.13
N ARG A 258 -22.20 -10.30 -21.95
CA ARG A 258 -23.17 -11.37 -21.71
C ARG A 258 -24.28 -11.20 -22.74
N SER A 259 -24.57 -12.27 -23.50
CA SER A 259 -25.79 -12.29 -24.30
C SER A 259 -26.96 -12.08 -23.32
N ASP A 260 -27.79 -11.08 -23.61
CA ASP A 260 -28.88 -10.55 -22.79
C ASP A 260 -30.00 -11.58 -22.52
N GLY A 261 -29.69 -12.77 -21.99
CA GLY A 261 -30.68 -13.79 -21.63
C GLY A 261 -31.57 -13.33 -20.48
N LEU A 262 -30.99 -12.64 -19.48
CA LEU A 262 -31.74 -12.14 -18.33
C LEU A 262 -32.63 -10.95 -18.69
N LEU A 263 -32.14 -10.00 -19.48
CA LEU A 263 -32.94 -8.85 -19.95
C LEU A 263 -34.02 -9.30 -20.94
N ARG A 264 -33.76 -10.31 -21.76
CA ARG A 264 -34.77 -10.93 -22.63
C ARG A 264 -35.81 -11.72 -21.83
N ALA A 265 -35.41 -12.45 -20.78
CA ALA A 265 -36.35 -13.12 -19.87
C ALA A 265 -37.21 -12.10 -19.10
N VAL A 266 -36.63 -11.02 -18.58
CA VAL A 266 -37.40 -9.95 -17.91
C VAL A 266 -38.31 -9.20 -18.89
N ALA A 267 -37.90 -9.04 -20.16
CA ALA A 267 -38.74 -8.47 -21.21
C ALA A 267 -39.89 -9.41 -21.64
N GLU A 268 -39.64 -10.73 -21.71
CA GLU A 268 -40.66 -11.76 -21.98
C GLU A 268 -41.65 -11.92 -20.81
N TYR A 269 -41.21 -11.63 -19.58
CA TYR A 269 -42.02 -11.63 -18.35
C TYR A 269 -42.33 -10.22 -17.81
N ALA A 270 -42.37 -9.18 -18.65
CA ALA A 270 -42.60 -7.79 -18.24
C ALA A 270 -43.92 -7.59 -17.45
N GLN A 271 -44.86 -8.53 -17.56
CA GLN A 271 -46.10 -8.55 -16.81
C GLN A 271 -45.91 -8.87 -15.30
N LEU A 272 -44.84 -9.59 -14.92
CA LEU A 272 -44.51 -9.93 -13.53
C LEU A 272 -43.78 -8.79 -12.79
N VAL A 273 -43.07 -7.91 -13.52
CA VAL A 273 -42.35 -6.75 -12.96
C VAL A 273 -43.30 -5.76 -12.28
N ILE A 274 -44.56 -5.69 -12.73
CA ILE A 274 -45.61 -4.86 -12.12
C ILE A 274 -46.03 -5.37 -10.72
N PHE A 275 -45.84 -6.66 -10.44
CA PHE A 275 -46.26 -7.30 -9.17
C PHE A 275 -45.10 -7.57 -8.21
N LEU A 276 -43.86 -7.28 -8.61
CA LEU A 276 -42.69 -7.42 -7.75
C LEU A 276 -42.58 -6.22 -6.80
N PRO A 277 -42.37 -6.44 -5.49
CA PRO A 277 -42.06 -5.36 -4.54
C PRO A 277 -40.90 -4.51 -5.05
N TRP A 278 -41.06 -3.19 -5.05
CA TRP A 278 -40.08 -2.23 -5.59
C TRP A 278 -38.64 -2.44 -5.05
N GLN A 279 -38.50 -2.94 -3.82
CA GLN A 279 -37.23 -3.32 -3.19
C GLN A 279 -36.47 -4.43 -3.96
N LEU A 280 -37.19 -5.43 -4.48
CA LEU A 280 -36.64 -6.54 -5.28
C LEU A 280 -36.28 -6.09 -6.69
N VAL A 281 -37.08 -5.18 -7.25
CA VAL A 281 -36.79 -4.54 -8.53
C VAL A 281 -35.49 -3.72 -8.40
N THR A 282 -35.37 -2.90 -7.35
CA THR A 282 -34.15 -2.12 -7.11
C THR A 282 -32.93 -2.97 -6.77
N SER A 283 -33.06 -4.11 -6.11
CA SER A 283 -31.91 -4.99 -5.85
C SER A 283 -31.44 -5.71 -7.11
N LEU A 284 -32.36 -6.13 -7.99
CA LEU A 284 -32.03 -6.70 -9.30
C LEU A 284 -31.36 -5.67 -10.22
N PHE A 285 -31.85 -4.43 -10.25
CA PHE A 285 -31.23 -3.35 -11.02
C PHE A 285 -29.91 -2.84 -10.40
N ARG A 286 -29.79 -2.77 -9.06
CA ARG A 286 -28.52 -2.42 -8.36
C ARG A 286 -27.43 -3.48 -8.59
N ARG A 287 -27.78 -4.76 -8.72
CA ARG A 287 -26.85 -5.86 -9.04
C ARG A 287 -26.45 -5.90 -10.54
N ALA A 288 -27.24 -5.28 -11.41
CA ALA A 288 -26.91 -5.08 -12.82
C ALA A 288 -26.01 -3.84 -13.07
N GLU A 289 -26.06 -2.84 -12.16
CA GLU A 289 -25.23 -1.63 -12.22
C GLU A 289 -23.82 -1.80 -11.63
N GLN A 290 -23.60 -2.79 -10.76
CA GLN A 290 -22.23 -3.17 -10.35
C GLN A 290 -21.58 -3.93 -11.50
N GLN A 291 -20.76 -3.24 -12.30
CA GLN A 291 -19.88 -3.95 -13.23
C GLN A 291 -19.08 -4.99 -12.43
N PRO A 292 -19.09 -6.27 -12.82
CA PRO A 292 -18.24 -7.24 -12.16
C PRO A 292 -16.79 -6.77 -12.25
N LEU A 293 -16.09 -6.78 -11.11
CA LEU A 293 -14.64 -6.58 -11.05
C LEU A 293 -13.97 -7.39 -12.17
N GLY A 294 -13.07 -6.74 -12.89
CA GLY A 294 -12.41 -7.32 -14.05
C GLY A 294 -11.47 -8.46 -13.65
N LEU A 295 -11.02 -9.20 -14.66
CA LEU A 295 -10.05 -10.28 -14.48
C LEU A 295 -8.72 -9.75 -13.92
N ALA A 296 -8.34 -8.53 -14.29
CA ALA A 296 -7.10 -7.90 -13.87
C ALA A 296 -7.05 -7.67 -12.34
N GLU A 297 -8.15 -7.17 -11.77
CA GLU A 297 -8.25 -6.89 -10.34
C GLU A 297 -8.18 -8.19 -9.52
N HIS A 298 -8.92 -9.23 -9.91
CA HIS A 298 -8.83 -10.55 -9.25
C HIS A 298 -7.43 -11.18 -9.40
N SER A 299 -6.78 -10.97 -10.55
CA SER A 299 -5.43 -11.48 -10.79
C SER A 299 -4.41 -10.82 -9.87
N LEU A 300 -4.55 -9.51 -9.64
CA LEU A 300 -3.71 -8.77 -8.71
C LEU A 300 -3.93 -9.24 -7.27
N LEU A 301 -5.19 -9.38 -6.84
CA LEU A 301 -5.50 -9.88 -5.48
C LEU A 301 -4.94 -11.29 -5.26
N LEU A 302 -5.06 -12.18 -6.25
CA LEU A 302 -4.48 -13.51 -6.17
C LEU A 302 -2.94 -13.43 -6.12
N LEU A 303 -2.33 -12.60 -6.97
CA LEU A 303 -0.87 -12.43 -6.99
C LEU A 303 -0.36 -11.98 -5.62
N LEU A 304 -1.00 -10.97 -5.01
CA LEU A 304 -0.63 -10.46 -3.70
C LEU A 304 -0.69 -11.54 -2.60
N LEU A 305 -1.75 -12.37 -2.60
CA LEU A 305 -1.86 -13.51 -1.67
C LEU A 305 -0.79 -14.57 -1.91
N LEU A 306 -0.51 -14.91 -3.18
CA LEU A 306 0.51 -15.90 -3.52
C LEU A 306 1.92 -15.43 -3.16
N THR A 307 2.20 -14.13 -3.20
CA THR A 307 3.52 -13.54 -2.86
C THR A 307 3.69 -13.21 -1.38
N GLN A 308 2.72 -13.52 -0.53
CA GLN A 308 2.77 -13.18 0.88
C GLN A 308 3.84 -13.99 1.63
N ASN A 309 4.58 -13.34 2.53
CA ASN A 309 5.39 -14.03 3.53
C ASN A 309 4.50 -14.53 4.66
N LEU A 310 4.57 -15.83 4.97
CA LEU A 310 3.73 -16.46 5.98
C LEU A 310 4.57 -16.94 7.15
N PRO A 311 4.05 -16.84 8.39
CA PRO A 311 4.74 -17.41 9.54
C PRO A 311 4.87 -18.92 9.38
N ARG A 312 6.02 -19.47 9.79
CA ARG A 312 6.31 -20.92 9.68
C ARG A 312 5.25 -21.79 10.34
N ALA A 313 4.62 -21.31 11.41
CA ALA A 313 3.51 -22.00 12.06
C ALA A 313 2.33 -22.29 11.11
N ALA A 314 2.06 -21.42 10.13
CA ALA A 314 0.94 -21.54 9.20
C ALA A 314 1.19 -22.49 8.03
N VAL A 315 2.45 -22.66 7.60
CA VAL A 315 2.82 -23.44 6.41
C VAL A 315 3.55 -24.76 6.76
N GLY A 316 4.15 -24.84 7.95
CA GLY A 316 4.98 -25.97 8.37
C GLY A 316 6.48 -25.78 8.07
N ASP A 317 7.31 -26.60 8.68
CA ASP A 317 8.79 -26.47 8.65
C ASP A 317 9.44 -26.78 7.28
N GLU A 318 8.68 -27.33 6.33
CA GLU A 318 9.23 -27.82 5.04
C GLU A 318 9.42 -26.72 3.98
N MET A 319 8.83 -25.53 4.17
CA MET A 319 8.90 -24.45 3.19
C MET A 319 9.91 -23.37 3.62
N GLU A 320 11.10 -23.41 3.00
CA GLU A 320 12.19 -22.46 3.31
C GLU A 320 11.92 -21.05 2.74
N SER A 321 11.25 -20.96 1.58
CA SER A 321 10.98 -19.71 0.85
C SER A 321 9.71 -19.80 0.00
N ASN A 322 9.10 -18.65 -0.31
CA ASN A 322 7.89 -18.59 -1.13
C ASN A 322 8.25 -18.55 -2.64
N PRO A 323 7.89 -19.59 -3.42
CA PRO A 323 8.32 -19.69 -4.81
C PRO A 323 7.65 -18.69 -5.76
N TYR A 324 6.48 -18.14 -5.41
CA TYR A 324 5.84 -17.07 -6.20
C TYR A 324 6.51 -15.72 -5.94
N LEU A 325 6.97 -15.48 -4.72
CA LEU A 325 7.75 -14.29 -4.38
C LEU A 325 9.11 -14.33 -5.07
N GLU A 326 9.81 -15.48 -5.03
CA GLU A 326 11.04 -15.70 -5.78
C GLU A 326 10.82 -15.50 -7.28
N ALA A 327 9.75 -16.08 -7.84
CA ALA A 327 9.39 -15.84 -9.23
C ALA A 327 9.19 -14.35 -9.50
N LEU A 328 8.53 -13.57 -8.63
CA LEU A 328 8.41 -12.12 -8.82
C LEU A 328 9.77 -11.42 -8.81
N HIS A 329 10.68 -11.83 -7.93
CA HIS A 329 12.03 -11.27 -7.81
C HIS A 329 12.92 -11.61 -9.02
N GLU A 330 12.73 -12.77 -9.65
CA GLU A 330 13.48 -13.24 -10.82
C GLU A 330 12.87 -12.81 -12.17
N LEU A 331 11.93 -11.86 -12.20
CA LEU A 331 11.41 -11.31 -13.45
C LEU A 331 12.55 -10.66 -14.25
N VAL A 332 12.61 -10.97 -15.55
CA VAL A 332 13.62 -10.45 -16.48
C VAL A 332 12.93 -9.60 -17.54
N ASP A 333 13.55 -8.48 -17.93
CA ASP A 333 13.02 -7.66 -19.02
C ASP A 333 13.14 -8.37 -20.38
N GLU A 334 12.10 -8.30 -21.20
CA GLU A 334 12.11 -8.87 -22.56
C GLU A 334 13.23 -8.28 -23.44
N ALA A 335 13.70 -7.06 -23.16
CA ALA A 335 14.80 -6.44 -23.89
C ALA A 335 16.19 -7.01 -23.54
N GLN A 336 16.35 -7.60 -22.35
CA GLN A 336 17.62 -8.12 -21.84
C GLN A 336 17.68 -9.65 -21.81
N GLY A 337 16.52 -10.33 -21.91
CA GLY A 337 16.45 -11.78 -21.92
C GLY A 337 17.17 -12.40 -23.13
N PRO A 338 17.78 -13.60 -22.98
CA PRO A 338 18.29 -14.33 -24.13
C PRO A 338 17.15 -14.52 -25.15
N ALA A 339 17.48 -14.39 -26.45
CA ALA A 339 16.54 -14.72 -27.52
C ALA A 339 15.96 -16.10 -27.21
N ALA A 340 14.63 -16.18 -27.01
CA ALA A 340 13.97 -17.37 -26.49
C ALA A 340 14.44 -18.62 -27.24
N ASP A 341 15.28 -19.45 -26.60
CA ASP A 341 15.66 -20.73 -27.15
C ASP A 341 14.42 -21.63 -27.05
N PRO A 342 13.85 -22.10 -28.16
CA PRO A 342 12.61 -22.89 -28.15
C PRO A 342 12.76 -24.26 -27.45
N GLU A 343 13.99 -24.65 -27.11
CA GLU A 343 14.31 -25.94 -26.47
C GLU A 343 14.61 -25.83 -24.95
N GLN A 344 14.78 -24.62 -24.39
CA GLN A 344 15.09 -24.40 -22.97
C GLN A 344 13.98 -23.62 -22.24
N GLY A 345 12.86 -24.27 -21.96
CA GLY A 345 11.93 -23.84 -20.91
C GLY A 345 11.15 -22.55 -21.15
N GLU A 346 10.05 -22.41 -20.40
CA GLU A 346 9.12 -21.29 -20.49
C GLU A 346 9.82 -19.96 -20.17
N SER A 347 9.79 -18.99 -21.08
CA SER A 347 10.41 -17.68 -20.81
C SER A 347 9.75 -17.01 -19.61
N HIS A 348 10.55 -16.56 -18.65
CA HIS A 348 10.06 -15.77 -17.51
C HIS A 348 10.06 -14.25 -17.82
N ALA A 349 10.36 -13.88 -19.07
CA ALA A 349 10.52 -12.50 -19.48
C ALA A 349 9.18 -11.75 -19.61
N LEU A 350 9.15 -10.50 -19.17
CA LEU A 350 8.02 -9.57 -19.28
C LEU A 350 8.53 -8.18 -19.66
N SER A 351 7.84 -7.44 -20.53
CA SER A 351 8.26 -6.07 -20.83
C SER A 351 8.12 -5.18 -19.60
N PHE A 352 9.26 -4.71 -19.07
CA PHE A 352 9.25 -3.79 -17.92
C PHE A 352 8.60 -2.46 -18.26
N ARG A 353 8.70 -2.02 -19.53
CA ARG A 353 8.00 -0.84 -20.01
C ARG A 353 6.49 -0.98 -19.92
N GLU A 354 5.93 -2.07 -20.44
CA GLU A 354 4.48 -2.28 -20.40
C GLU A 354 3.98 -2.46 -18.97
N LEU A 355 4.76 -3.15 -18.11
CA LEU A 355 4.47 -3.30 -16.69
C LEU A 355 4.45 -1.94 -15.98
N TYR A 356 5.46 -1.10 -16.22
CA TYR A 356 5.55 0.25 -15.68
C TYR A 356 4.35 1.10 -16.08
N ASP A 357 4.03 1.14 -17.38
CA ASP A 357 2.91 1.93 -17.91
C ASP A 357 1.57 1.45 -17.31
N ALA A 358 1.41 0.13 -17.14
CA ALA A 358 0.22 -0.46 -16.54
C ALA A 358 0.08 -0.12 -15.05
N ILE A 359 1.16 -0.19 -14.27
CA ILE A 359 1.18 0.21 -12.85
C ILE A 359 0.85 1.70 -12.73
N ALA A 360 1.55 2.56 -13.48
CA ALA A 360 1.35 4.00 -13.42
C ALA A 360 -0.10 4.42 -13.73
N SER A 361 -0.75 3.75 -14.70
CA SER A 361 -2.14 4.05 -15.08
C SER A 361 -3.18 3.72 -14.00
N ARG A 362 -2.84 2.86 -13.05
CA ARG A 362 -3.73 2.39 -11.97
C ARG A 362 -3.41 3.03 -10.61
N LEU A 363 -2.27 3.71 -10.47
CA LEU A 363 -2.03 4.51 -9.27
C LEU A 363 -3.07 5.65 -9.20
N PRO A 364 -3.64 5.94 -8.01
CA PRO A 364 -3.14 5.59 -6.68
C PRO A 364 -3.83 4.38 -6.00
N ASP A 365 -4.30 3.38 -6.74
CA ASP A 365 -4.99 2.22 -6.15
C ASP A 365 -4.09 1.44 -5.15
N GLU A 366 -4.66 1.05 -4.00
CA GLU A 366 -3.92 0.43 -2.89
C GLU A 366 -3.23 -0.89 -3.25
N SER A 367 -3.95 -1.78 -3.93
CA SER A 367 -3.40 -3.06 -4.38
C SER A 367 -2.27 -2.89 -5.40
N THR A 368 -2.35 -1.85 -6.23
CA THR A 368 -1.31 -1.54 -7.22
C THR A 368 -0.09 -0.93 -6.56
N LEU A 369 -0.27 -0.06 -5.57
CA LEU A 369 0.85 0.48 -4.79
C LEU A 369 1.59 -0.62 -4.02
N LEU A 370 0.86 -1.59 -3.47
CA LEU A 370 1.46 -2.74 -2.80
C LEU A 370 2.25 -3.63 -3.79
N LEU A 371 1.73 -3.86 -5.00
CA LEU A 371 2.50 -4.54 -6.05
C LEU A 371 3.76 -3.76 -6.44
N LEU A 372 3.65 -2.43 -6.59
CA LEU A 372 4.80 -1.58 -6.89
C LEU A 372 5.87 -1.73 -5.82
N TYR A 373 5.50 -1.73 -4.54
CA TYR A 373 6.44 -2.01 -3.46
C TYR A 373 7.14 -3.36 -3.61
N LEU A 374 6.38 -4.45 -3.83
CA LEU A 374 6.97 -5.80 -3.96
C LEU A 374 7.98 -5.86 -5.10
N LEU A 375 7.68 -5.22 -6.23
CA LEU A 375 8.59 -5.15 -7.38
C LEU A 375 9.83 -4.30 -7.09
N LEU A 376 9.67 -3.11 -6.48
CA LEU A 376 10.79 -2.22 -6.19
C LEU A 376 11.73 -2.77 -5.11
N HIS A 377 11.17 -3.45 -4.11
CA HIS A 377 11.95 -4.05 -3.02
C HIS A 377 12.63 -5.35 -3.45
N GLY A 378 11.94 -6.16 -4.24
CA GLY A 378 12.35 -7.53 -4.54
C GLY A 378 13.07 -7.76 -5.86
N ASN A 379 12.82 -6.92 -6.87
CA ASN A 379 13.40 -7.08 -8.21
C ASN A 379 14.33 -5.90 -8.52
N HIS A 380 15.64 -6.12 -8.37
CA HIS A 380 16.65 -5.09 -8.60
C HIS A 380 16.67 -4.56 -10.04
N ASP A 381 16.47 -5.42 -11.04
CA ASP A 381 16.46 -5.02 -12.45
C ASP A 381 15.30 -4.05 -12.75
N PHE A 382 14.12 -4.30 -12.15
CA PHE A 382 12.94 -3.46 -12.30
C PHE A 382 13.09 -2.14 -11.54
N LEU A 383 13.73 -2.16 -10.37
CA LEU A 383 14.10 -0.94 -9.65
C LEU A 383 15.07 -0.09 -10.49
N GLU A 384 16.14 -0.66 -11.01
CA GLU A 384 17.11 0.04 -11.87
C GLU A 384 16.44 0.56 -13.15
N PHE A 385 15.54 -0.22 -13.74
CA PHE A 385 14.70 0.22 -14.85
C PHE A 385 13.87 1.46 -14.45
N CYS A 386 13.21 1.46 -13.30
CA CYS A 386 12.43 2.62 -12.84
C CYS A 386 13.30 3.85 -12.56
N LEU A 387 14.49 3.66 -11.97
CA LEU A 387 15.42 4.73 -11.62
C LEU A 387 16.10 5.36 -12.84
N SER A 388 16.38 4.57 -13.88
CA SER A 388 17.04 5.03 -15.11
C SER A 388 16.12 5.80 -16.06
N ARG A 389 14.82 5.82 -15.80
CA ARG A 389 13.82 6.52 -16.62
C ARG A 389 13.83 8.03 -16.41
N ALA A 390 13.60 8.75 -17.50
CA ALA A 390 13.53 10.21 -17.50
C ALA A 390 12.16 10.76 -17.07
N ASP A 391 11.11 9.93 -17.08
CA ASP A 391 9.71 10.30 -16.83
C ASP A 391 9.20 9.84 -15.45
N SER A 392 10.00 10.04 -14.40
CA SER A 392 9.67 9.62 -13.03
C SER A 392 8.36 10.21 -12.50
N GLU A 393 7.89 11.32 -13.08
CA GLU A 393 6.60 11.91 -12.79
C GLU A 393 5.40 11.00 -13.04
N THR A 394 5.54 10.05 -13.96
CA THR A 394 4.47 9.13 -14.34
C THR A 394 4.05 8.25 -13.16
N LEU A 395 5.01 7.86 -12.30
CA LEU A 395 4.73 7.16 -11.04
C LEU A 395 4.46 8.12 -9.88
N LEU A 396 5.22 9.21 -9.75
CA LEU A 396 5.16 10.06 -8.57
C LEU A 396 3.93 10.97 -8.53
N LEU A 397 3.53 11.59 -9.64
CA LEU A 397 2.44 12.58 -9.65
C LEU A 397 1.10 12.02 -9.17
N PRO A 398 0.66 10.80 -9.55
CA PRO A 398 -0.58 10.20 -9.03
C PRO A 398 -0.58 10.00 -7.51
N LEU A 399 0.60 9.87 -6.89
CA LEU A 399 0.77 9.60 -5.46
C LEU A 399 0.76 10.87 -4.60
N LEU A 400 1.12 12.03 -5.15
CA LEU A 400 1.22 13.28 -4.39
C LEU A 400 -0.10 13.75 -3.75
N PRO A 401 -1.28 13.59 -4.39
CA PRO A 401 -2.56 13.91 -3.76
C PRO A 401 -2.82 13.11 -2.47
N LEU A 402 -2.32 11.86 -2.38
CA LEU A 402 -2.45 11.06 -1.15
C LEU A 402 -1.65 11.66 0.01
N LEU A 403 -0.46 12.22 -0.25
CA LEU A 403 0.30 12.94 0.78
C LEU A 403 -0.42 14.23 1.22
N TYR A 404 -1.05 14.93 0.27
CA TYR A 404 -1.77 16.15 0.58
C TYR A 404 -2.96 15.92 1.51
N ASP A 405 -3.70 14.83 1.26
CA ASP A 405 -4.84 14.40 2.07
C ASP A 405 -4.52 13.21 2.98
N ALA A 406 -3.29 13.14 3.50
CA ALA A 406 -2.78 12.00 4.29
C ALA A 406 -3.66 11.62 5.50
N ARG A 407 -4.54 12.51 5.97
CA ARG A 407 -5.50 12.26 7.05
C ARG A 407 -6.69 11.40 6.62
N SER A 408 -7.12 11.51 5.37
CA SER A 408 -8.24 10.71 4.84
C SER A 408 -7.77 9.34 4.33
N VAL A 409 -6.48 9.22 4.05
CA VAL A 409 -5.85 7.98 3.60
C VAL A 409 -5.75 6.98 4.75
N ARG A 410 -6.07 5.71 4.49
CA ARG A 410 -5.91 4.64 5.48
C ARG A 410 -4.41 4.49 5.86
N PRO A 411 -4.07 4.22 7.15
CA PRO A 411 -2.67 4.13 7.59
C PRO A 411 -1.82 3.18 6.74
N ASN A 412 -2.32 1.97 6.46
CA ASN A 412 -1.60 0.97 5.65
C ASN A 412 -1.22 1.53 4.26
N HIS A 413 -2.14 2.25 3.61
CA HIS A 413 -1.89 2.86 2.32
C HIS A 413 -0.85 3.99 2.42
N LEU A 414 -0.95 4.82 3.46
CA LEU A 414 0.05 5.87 3.72
C LEU A 414 1.44 5.27 3.97
N TYR A 415 1.55 4.17 4.73
CA TYR A 415 2.83 3.51 4.98
C TYR A 415 3.45 2.99 3.69
N MET A 416 2.68 2.30 2.84
CA MET A 416 3.19 1.83 1.53
C MET A 416 3.70 2.99 0.66
N LEU A 417 2.96 4.10 0.64
CA LEU A 417 3.37 5.30 -0.07
C LEU A 417 4.70 5.84 0.45
N LEU A 418 4.86 5.95 1.77
CA LEU A 418 6.09 6.45 2.36
C LEU A 418 7.28 5.51 2.11
N ILE A 419 7.07 4.19 2.15
CA ILE A 419 8.09 3.19 1.80
C ILE A 419 8.53 3.36 0.34
N VAL A 420 7.58 3.44 -0.60
CA VAL A 420 7.88 3.62 -2.03
C VAL A 420 8.67 4.92 -2.27
N LEU A 421 8.27 6.02 -1.63
CA LEU A 421 9.01 7.29 -1.70
C LEU A 421 10.41 7.18 -1.08
N LEU A 422 10.55 6.46 0.03
CA LEU A 422 11.84 6.22 0.66
C LEU A 422 12.75 5.41 -0.26
N ILE A 423 12.27 4.31 -0.86
CA ILE A 423 13.03 3.51 -1.84
C ILE A 423 13.53 4.38 -2.99
N PHE A 424 12.66 5.16 -3.61
CA PHE A 424 13.07 6.05 -4.70
C PHE A 424 14.05 7.14 -4.25
N SER A 425 13.92 7.67 -3.04
CA SER A 425 14.80 8.72 -2.52
C SER A 425 16.24 8.26 -2.31
N GLN A 426 16.50 6.96 -2.20
CA GLN A 426 17.84 6.41 -1.95
C GLN A 426 18.80 6.62 -3.14
N ASP A 427 18.28 6.81 -4.35
CA ASP A 427 19.08 7.04 -5.55
C ASP A 427 19.28 8.52 -5.86
N SER A 428 20.55 8.92 -5.94
CA SER A 428 20.94 10.31 -6.20
C SER A 428 20.58 10.81 -7.60
N GLY A 429 20.54 9.90 -8.59
CA GLY A 429 20.17 10.22 -9.98
C GLY A 429 18.70 10.59 -10.09
N PHE A 430 17.83 9.75 -9.55
CA PHE A 430 16.40 9.95 -9.43
C PHE A 430 16.06 11.23 -8.68
N VAL A 431 16.68 11.45 -7.52
CA VAL A 431 16.49 12.68 -6.72
C VAL A 431 16.86 13.92 -7.53
N SER A 432 17.98 13.88 -8.24
CA SER A 432 18.42 15.00 -9.09
C SER A 432 17.47 15.25 -10.27
N ALA A 433 16.92 14.19 -10.87
CA ALA A 433 15.90 14.29 -11.92
C ALA A 433 14.61 14.91 -11.37
N ALA A 434 14.11 14.44 -10.22
CA ALA A 434 12.93 14.99 -9.57
C ALA A 434 13.10 16.48 -9.20
N GLN A 435 14.29 16.91 -8.80
CA GLN A 435 14.54 18.33 -8.52
C GLN A 435 14.64 19.19 -9.79
N SER A 436 15.01 18.60 -10.93
CA SER A 436 15.12 19.29 -12.21
C SER A 436 13.80 19.37 -12.97
N MET A 437 12.86 18.49 -12.67
CA MET A 437 11.57 18.39 -13.34
C MET A 437 10.59 19.46 -12.85
N MET A 438 10.18 20.36 -13.75
CA MET A 438 9.33 21.52 -13.41
C MET A 438 7.85 21.24 -13.68
N ILE A 439 7.02 21.47 -12.67
CA ILE A 439 5.56 21.38 -12.72
C ILE A 439 5.00 22.79 -12.92
N ALA A 440 4.26 22.98 -14.00
CA ALA A 440 3.71 24.30 -14.36
C ALA A 440 2.73 24.83 -13.31
N SER A 441 1.82 23.97 -12.83
CA SER A 441 0.82 24.32 -11.81
C SER A 441 0.33 23.10 -11.06
N VAL A 442 0.01 23.25 -9.77
CA VAL A 442 -0.59 22.20 -8.92
C VAL A 442 -2.03 22.60 -8.55
N PRO A 443 -3.05 22.25 -9.35
CA PRO A 443 -4.40 22.78 -9.19
C PRO A 443 -5.15 22.26 -7.96
N TRP A 444 -4.78 21.08 -7.45
CA TRP A 444 -5.42 20.46 -6.30
C TRP A 444 -4.91 20.99 -4.95
N TYR A 445 -3.81 21.75 -4.93
CA TYR A 445 -3.26 22.36 -3.71
C TYR A 445 -4.01 23.66 -3.38
N LYS A 446 -4.61 23.75 -2.19
CA LYS A 446 -5.63 24.78 -1.89
C LYS A 446 -5.11 26.01 -1.14
N GLU A 447 -3.97 25.91 -0.47
CA GLU A 447 -3.48 26.97 0.44
C GLU A 447 -2.90 28.15 -0.33
N HIS A 448 -2.14 27.88 -1.39
CA HIS A 448 -1.52 28.89 -2.25
C HIS A 448 -1.38 28.37 -3.68
N ILE A 449 -1.42 29.26 -4.67
CA ILE A 449 -1.18 28.87 -6.05
C ILE A 449 0.31 28.53 -6.21
N LEU A 450 0.62 27.25 -6.37
CA LEU A 450 1.97 26.77 -6.67
C LEU A 450 2.15 26.75 -8.19
N GLN A 451 3.02 27.62 -8.70
CA GLN A 451 3.41 27.67 -10.11
C GLN A 451 4.92 27.51 -10.24
N GLN A 452 5.36 26.87 -11.33
CA GLN A 452 6.78 26.70 -11.64
C GLN A 452 7.56 26.13 -10.43
N ILE A 453 7.06 25.01 -9.89
CA ILE A 453 7.68 24.30 -8.79
C ILE A 453 8.31 23.01 -9.30
N SER A 454 9.51 22.68 -8.83
CA SER A 454 10.07 21.36 -9.14
C SER A 454 9.29 20.24 -8.44
N LEU A 455 9.29 19.03 -9.00
CA LEU A 455 8.71 17.86 -8.34
C LEU A 455 9.35 17.64 -6.95
N GLY A 456 10.68 17.79 -6.85
CA GLY A 456 11.40 17.75 -5.58
C GLY A 456 10.95 18.83 -4.59
N GLY A 457 10.74 20.07 -5.05
CA GLY A 457 10.23 21.16 -4.21
C GLY A 457 8.79 20.94 -3.74
N LEU A 458 7.96 20.29 -4.57
CA LEU A 458 6.60 19.90 -4.19
C LEU A 458 6.62 18.78 -3.13
N LEU A 459 7.48 17.76 -3.30
CA LEU A 459 7.70 16.72 -2.30
C LEU A 459 8.15 17.29 -0.96
N VAL A 460 9.05 18.28 -0.96
CA VAL A 460 9.45 19.02 0.26
C VAL A 460 8.24 19.61 0.99
N ILE A 461 7.35 20.29 0.26
CA ILE A 461 6.15 20.91 0.85
C ILE A 461 5.22 19.84 1.43
N LEU A 462 4.95 18.77 0.68
CA LEU A 462 3.99 17.74 1.06
C LEU A 462 4.49 16.91 2.24
N LEU A 463 5.73 16.40 2.20
CA LEU A 463 6.31 15.60 3.29
C LEU A 463 6.46 16.44 4.57
N ALA A 464 6.91 17.70 4.46
CA ALA A 464 6.99 18.58 5.62
C ALA A 464 5.61 18.83 6.24
N ARG A 465 4.58 19.02 5.41
CA ARG A 465 3.18 19.17 5.85
C ARG A 465 2.68 17.90 6.53
N THR A 466 2.97 16.71 5.99
CA THR A 466 2.60 15.42 6.60
C THR A 466 3.21 15.28 7.99
N VAL A 467 4.50 15.59 8.15
CA VAL A 467 5.17 15.58 9.48
C VAL A 467 4.53 16.58 10.43
N GLN A 468 4.29 17.82 9.98
CA GLN A 468 3.68 18.86 10.83
C GLN A 468 2.27 18.49 11.29
N HIS A 469 1.47 17.91 10.39
CA HIS A 469 0.12 17.46 10.71
C HIS A 469 0.15 16.28 11.69
N ASN A 470 1.03 15.31 11.45
CA ASN A 470 1.22 14.14 12.30
C ASN A 470 1.64 14.53 13.73
N ALA A 471 2.58 15.48 13.86
CA ALA A 471 3.04 15.97 15.17
C ALA A 471 1.93 16.66 16.00
N ALA A 472 0.92 17.19 15.30
CA ALA A 472 -0.21 17.89 15.91
C ALA A 472 -1.36 16.95 16.33
N HIS A 473 -1.57 15.82 15.65
CA HIS A 473 -2.79 15.00 15.83
C HIS A 473 -2.51 13.52 16.16
N SER A 474 -1.74 12.82 15.34
CA SER A 474 -1.61 11.35 15.37
C SER A 474 -0.36 10.83 16.06
N GLN A 475 0.71 11.64 16.11
CA GLN A 475 2.00 11.31 16.75
C GLN A 475 2.60 9.95 16.32
N ASP A 476 2.34 9.56 15.07
CA ASP A 476 2.84 8.29 14.52
C ASP A 476 4.35 8.39 14.22
N ALA A 477 5.16 7.66 14.98
CA ALA A 477 6.62 7.67 14.82
C ALA A 477 7.05 7.21 13.42
N TYR A 478 6.35 6.23 12.83
CA TYR A 478 6.68 5.67 11.52
C TYR A 478 6.54 6.73 10.41
N VAL A 479 5.43 7.48 10.44
CA VAL A 479 5.18 8.58 9.49
C VAL A 479 6.24 9.67 9.64
N HIS A 480 6.61 10.03 10.87
CA HIS A 480 7.66 11.01 11.13
C HIS A 480 9.00 10.59 10.52
N THR A 481 9.43 9.39 10.88
CA THR A 481 10.73 8.83 10.51
C THR A 481 10.88 8.65 9.01
N ASN A 482 9.89 8.06 8.33
CA ASN A 482 9.95 7.85 6.87
C ASN A 482 9.88 9.15 6.08
N CYS A 483 9.05 10.12 6.50
CA CYS A 483 9.00 11.42 5.82
C CYS A 483 10.32 12.18 5.94
N LEU A 484 10.93 12.21 7.14
CA LEU A 484 12.21 12.88 7.35
C LEU A 484 13.36 12.15 6.63
N ALA A 485 13.34 10.82 6.62
CA ALA A 485 14.33 10.02 5.90
C ALA A 485 14.31 10.33 4.39
N ALA A 486 13.12 10.34 3.77
CA ALA A 486 12.98 10.70 2.36
C ALA A 486 13.42 12.16 2.10
N LEU A 487 13.04 13.11 2.96
CA LEU A 487 13.46 14.51 2.85
C LEU A 487 14.98 14.70 2.97
N ALA A 488 15.60 13.96 3.88
CA ALA A 488 17.05 13.98 4.12
C ALA A 488 17.83 13.39 2.95
N ASN A 489 17.40 12.25 2.41
CA ASN A 489 17.97 11.65 1.21
C ASN A 489 17.93 12.60 0.00
N MET A 490 16.89 13.41 -0.09
CA MET A 490 16.73 14.39 -1.18
C MET A 490 17.54 15.69 -0.98
N ALA A 491 18.01 15.96 0.24
CA ALA A 491 18.68 17.21 0.61
C ALA A 491 19.91 17.58 -0.22
N PRO A 492 20.82 16.63 -0.58
CA PRO A 492 22.00 16.94 -1.39
C PRO A 492 21.69 17.49 -2.79
N ALA A 493 20.46 17.31 -3.30
CA ALA A 493 20.07 17.77 -4.62
C ALA A 493 19.29 19.10 -4.60
N TYR A 494 18.83 19.56 -3.43
CA TYR A 494 18.01 20.78 -3.34
C TYR A 494 18.77 22.00 -3.84
N LYS A 495 18.38 22.46 -5.04
CA LYS A 495 18.90 23.65 -5.72
C LYS A 495 17.71 24.49 -6.17
N LYS A 496 17.81 25.82 -6.06
CA LYS A 496 16.75 26.75 -6.47
C LYS A 496 15.38 26.39 -5.88
N LEU A 497 15.36 26.05 -4.59
CA LEU A 497 14.12 25.71 -3.89
C LEU A 497 13.09 26.83 -4.06
N HIS A 498 11.84 26.44 -4.36
CA HIS A 498 10.71 27.35 -4.37
C HIS A 498 10.57 28.04 -3.00
N PRO A 499 10.17 29.32 -2.91
CA PRO A 499 10.07 30.06 -1.64
C PRO A 499 9.26 29.32 -0.57
N GLN A 500 8.16 28.69 -0.98
CA GLN A 500 7.33 27.89 -0.07
C GLN A 500 8.04 26.62 0.42
N ALA A 501 8.82 25.94 -0.43
CA ALA A 501 9.58 24.76 -0.04
C ALA A 501 10.68 25.11 0.98
N ALA A 502 11.42 26.20 0.72
CA ALA A 502 12.42 26.73 1.64
C ALA A 502 11.81 27.10 3.01
N ARG A 503 10.65 27.78 3.01
CA ARG A 503 9.92 28.09 4.24
C ARG A 503 9.42 26.83 4.95
N SER A 504 8.93 25.83 4.22
CA SER A 504 8.47 24.57 4.79
C SER A 504 9.59 23.82 5.53
N LEU A 505 10.82 23.79 4.99
CA LEU A 505 11.98 23.19 5.67
C LEU A 505 12.29 23.88 7.01
N VAL A 506 12.32 25.21 7.04
CA VAL A 506 12.58 25.97 8.27
C VAL A 506 11.41 25.83 9.26
N SER A 507 10.18 25.84 8.76
CA SER A 507 8.97 25.68 9.58
C SER A 507 8.83 24.27 10.15
N LEU A 508 9.36 23.26 9.48
CA LEU A 508 9.40 21.87 9.97
C LEU A 508 10.22 21.77 11.26
N TYR A 509 11.44 22.32 11.27
CA TYR A 509 12.25 22.41 12.49
C TYR A 509 11.53 23.16 13.62
N ASP A 510 10.89 24.29 13.31
CA ASP A 510 10.14 25.10 14.28
C ASP A 510 8.98 24.35 14.94
N VAL A 511 8.25 23.53 14.17
CA VAL A 511 7.17 22.68 14.71
C VAL A 511 7.73 21.60 15.63
N LEU A 512 8.78 20.89 15.19
CA LEU A 512 9.43 19.85 15.98
C LEU A 512 10.03 20.42 17.27
N SER A 513 10.69 21.59 17.21
CA SER A 513 11.35 22.20 18.37
C SER A 513 10.35 22.68 19.42
N ARG A 514 9.21 23.25 18.99
CA ARG A 514 8.11 23.60 19.89
C ARG A 514 7.49 22.36 20.53
N LYS A 515 7.34 21.27 19.78
CA LYS A 515 6.77 20.02 20.30
C LYS A 515 7.71 19.39 21.32
N TYR A 516 9.00 19.30 21.02
CA TYR A 516 10.04 18.88 21.94
C TYR A 516 10.05 19.73 23.22
N ALA A 517 10.07 21.07 23.11
CA ALA A 517 10.04 21.96 24.27
C ALA A 517 8.78 21.78 25.15
N LYS A 518 7.63 21.43 24.55
CA LYS A 518 6.42 21.08 25.31
C LYS A 518 6.59 19.76 26.06
N LEU A 519 7.17 18.74 25.41
CA LEU A 519 7.45 17.43 26.02
C LEU A 519 8.46 17.56 27.18
N CYS A 520 9.55 18.33 27.02
CA CYS A 520 10.49 18.59 28.10
C CYS A 520 9.81 19.17 29.34
N ARG A 521 8.96 20.21 29.16
CA ARG A 521 8.22 20.83 30.27
C ARG A 521 7.25 19.87 30.94
N TYR A 522 6.61 19.00 30.16
CA TYR A 522 5.71 17.99 30.67
C TYR A 522 6.45 16.94 31.51
N HIS A 523 7.58 16.45 30.99
CA HIS A 523 8.45 15.49 31.67
C HIS A 523 9.04 16.11 32.96
N GLU A 524 9.56 17.33 32.90
CA GLU A 524 10.10 18.06 34.06
C GLU A 524 9.06 18.28 35.17
N ALA A 525 7.80 18.58 34.79
CA ALA A 525 6.72 18.77 35.76
C ALA A 525 6.29 17.46 36.45
N ARG A 526 6.57 16.29 35.86
CA ARG A 526 6.17 14.96 36.36
C ARG A 526 7.28 14.17 37.03
N LEU A 527 8.54 14.62 36.94
CA LEU A 527 9.70 14.08 37.66
C LEU A 527 9.46 13.76 39.16
N PRO A 528 8.63 14.50 39.93
CA PRO A 528 8.40 14.17 41.34
C PRO A 528 7.47 12.96 41.60
N LEU A 529 6.78 12.41 40.58
CA LEU A 529 5.61 11.55 40.80
C LEU A 529 5.73 10.09 40.35
N ARG A 530 6.66 9.69 39.46
CA ARG A 530 6.86 8.28 39.08
C ARG A 530 8.29 7.98 38.63
N ALA A 531 8.94 7.00 39.28
CA ALA A 531 10.10 6.30 38.74
C ALA A 531 9.56 5.09 37.96
N GLY A 532 9.62 5.13 36.61
CA GLY A 532 9.27 3.97 35.77
C GLY A 532 8.43 4.24 34.51
N ALA A 533 8.33 5.46 33.99
CA ALA A 533 7.70 5.70 32.68
C ALA A 533 8.78 5.62 31.58
N THR A 534 8.90 4.45 30.94
CA THR A 534 9.80 4.21 29.79
C THR A 534 9.30 4.94 28.53
N ASP A 535 7.99 4.90 28.29
CA ASP A 535 7.40 5.38 27.03
C ASP A 535 7.50 6.91 26.86
N GLU A 536 7.44 7.67 27.97
CA GLU A 536 7.63 9.14 27.94
C GLU A 536 9.09 9.52 27.62
N ALA A 537 10.06 8.69 28.04
CA ALA A 537 11.47 8.89 27.70
C ALA A 537 11.75 8.53 26.24
N ASP A 538 11.10 7.49 25.72
CA ASP A 538 11.20 7.06 24.33
C ASP A 538 10.59 8.10 23.38
N GLU A 539 9.44 8.72 23.72
CA GLU A 539 8.86 9.81 22.92
C GLU A 539 9.79 11.04 22.89
N LEU A 540 10.41 11.38 24.02
CA LEU A 540 11.35 12.51 24.08
C LEU A 540 12.61 12.26 23.26
N GLN A 541 13.15 11.03 23.32
CA GLN A 541 14.28 10.60 22.52
C GLN A 541 13.95 10.60 21.02
N LEU A 542 12.77 10.11 20.63
CA LEU A 542 12.30 10.19 19.25
C LEU A 542 12.32 11.62 18.73
N TYR A 543 11.72 12.58 19.43
CA TYR A 543 11.70 13.98 18.98
C TYR A 543 13.07 14.64 18.94
N ASP A 544 14.00 14.19 19.77
CA ASP A 544 15.40 14.62 19.73
C ASP A 544 16.10 14.14 18.44
N ASP A 545 15.87 12.87 18.07
CA ASP A 545 16.39 12.29 16.83
C ASP A 545 15.74 12.95 15.60
N LEU A 546 14.43 13.21 15.62
CA LEU A 546 13.73 13.95 14.55
C LEU A 546 14.28 15.38 14.37
N LEU A 547 14.60 16.07 15.47
CA LEU A 547 15.20 17.40 15.44
C LEU A 547 16.59 17.38 14.81
N ARG A 548 17.39 16.38 15.16
CA ARG A 548 18.71 16.18 14.60
C ARG A 548 18.64 15.94 13.10
N ILE A 549 17.77 15.04 12.63
CA ILE A 549 17.58 14.77 11.19
C ILE A 549 17.15 16.04 10.44
N ALA A 550 16.20 16.80 11.00
CA ALA A 550 15.74 18.05 10.38
C ALA A 550 16.87 19.09 10.24
N LEU A 551 17.75 19.19 11.24
CA LEU A 551 18.91 20.09 11.20
C LEU A 551 20.03 19.57 10.30
N GLU A 552 20.31 18.27 10.28
CA GLU A 552 21.26 17.64 9.36
C GLU A 552 20.85 17.88 7.91
N MET A 553 19.57 17.67 7.59
CA MET A 553 19.00 18.00 6.28
C MET A 553 19.25 19.45 5.89
N ILE A 554 18.96 20.43 6.78
CA ILE A 554 19.25 21.85 6.50
C ILE A 554 20.75 22.03 6.24
N ASN A 555 21.61 21.46 7.10
CA ASN A 555 23.06 21.54 7.01
C ASN A 555 23.64 20.98 5.71
N VAL A 556 23.09 19.87 5.22
CA VAL A 556 23.45 19.29 3.93
C VAL A 556 23.16 20.27 2.80
N VAL A 557 22.00 20.93 2.81
CA VAL A 557 21.68 21.94 1.79
C VAL A 557 22.62 23.15 1.87
N LEU A 558 22.93 23.61 3.09
CA LEU A 558 23.84 24.74 3.31
C LEU A 558 25.28 24.42 2.90
N SER A 559 25.76 23.19 3.12
CA SER A 559 27.13 22.80 2.75
C SER A 559 27.28 22.49 1.26
N THR A 560 26.26 21.91 0.63
CA THR A 560 26.32 21.46 -0.78
C THR A 560 25.87 22.50 -1.79
N ASN A 561 24.78 23.23 -1.50
CA ASN A 561 24.04 24.01 -2.50
C ASN A 561 23.60 25.40 -2.03
N LEU A 562 24.19 25.97 -0.98
CA LEU A 562 23.81 27.30 -0.47
C LEU A 562 23.77 28.38 -1.56
N VAL A 563 24.79 28.39 -2.42
CA VAL A 563 24.95 29.31 -3.56
C VAL A 563 23.81 29.26 -4.57
N HIS A 564 22.96 28.23 -4.52
CA HIS A 564 21.79 28.09 -5.39
C HIS A 564 20.46 28.25 -4.65
N ASN A 565 20.47 28.56 -3.35
CA ASN A 565 19.26 28.57 -2.50
C ASN A 565 19.08 29.90 -1.75
N GLU A 566 18.96 31.00 -2.50
CA GLU A 566 18.69 32.34 -1.96
C GLU A 566 17.45 32.39 -1.06
N HIS A 567 16.38 31.68 -1.46
CA HIS A 567 15.15 31.61 -0.69
C HIS A 567 15.29 30.87 0.65
N LEU A 568 16.22 29.91 0.75
CA LEU A 568 16.53 29.24 2.01
C LEU A 568 17.26 30.19 2.96
N ILE A 569 18.24 30.93 2.46
CA ILE A 569 18.95 31.96 3.23
C ILE A 569 17.94 33.00 3.74
N TYR A 570 17.06 33.48 2.86
CA TYR A 570 16.00 34.40 3.23
C TYR A 570 15.12 33.84 4.36
N ALA A 571 14.67 32.58 4.24
CA ALA A 571 13.83 31.95 5.26
C ALA A 571 14.53 31.79 6.62
N LEU A 572 15.84 31.49 6.62
CA LEU A 572 16.66 31.42 7.84
C LEU A 572 16.79 32.79 8.51
N LEU A 573 17.01 33.85 7.74
CA LEU A 573 17.10 35.22 8.24
C LEU A 573 15.77 35.72 8.81
N GLU A 574 14.67 35.44 8.10
CA GLU A 574 13.29 35.80 8.50
C GLU A 574 12.94 35.15 9.86
N ARG A 575 13.31 33.87 10.05
CA ARG A 575 12.94 33.08 11.23
C ARG A 575 14.09 32.74 12.17
N GLN A 576 15.17 33.53 12.18
CA GLN A 576 16.37 33.26 12.99
C GLN A 576 16.12 33.02 14.50
N HIS A 577 15.02 33.55 15.05
CA HIS A 577 14.68 33.43 16.47
C HIS A 577 14.34 32.00 16.92
N ILE A 578 13.90 31.13 15.99
CA ILE A 578 13.48 29.75 16.31
C ILE A 578 14.65 28.87 16.76
N PHE A 579 15.87 29.17 16.31
CA PHE A 579 17.08 28.39 16.61
C PHE A 579 17.68 28.67 17.98
N GLY A 580 17.29 29.79 18.62
CA GLY A 580 17.91 30.24 19.87
C GLY A 580 17.68 29.32 21.07
N ALA A 581 16.55 28.61 21.12
CA ALA A 581 16.13 27.84 22.29
C ALA A 581 16.96 26.56 22.53
N LEU A 582 17.54 25.98 21.48
CA LEU A 582 18.24 24.68 21.53
C LEU A 582 19.77 24.81 21.32
N ARG A 583 20.34 26.02 21.37
CA ARG A 583 21.79 26.25 21.12
C ARG A 583 22.72 25.53 22.08
N GLU A 584 22.28 25.30 23.31
CA GLU A 584 23.06 24.59 24.34
C GLU A 584 22.73 23.09 24.39
N HIS A 585 21.83 22.59 23.53
CA HIS A 585 21.43 21.19 23.52
C HIS A 585 22.51 20.32 22.91
N GLU A 586 22.97 19.30 23.65
CA GLU A 586 24.18 18.53 23.33
C GLU A 586 24.16 17.88 21.93
N LYS A 587 23.01 17.30 21.53
CA LYS A 587 22.89 16.56 20.26
C LYS A 587 22.74 17.43 18.99
N VAL A 588 22.51 18.73 19.11
CA VAL A 588 22.21 19.61 17.96
C VAL A 588 23.08 20.87 17.90
N ARG A 589 23.95 21.07 18.90
CA ARG A 589 24.77 22.28 19.04
C ARG A 589 25.74 22.48 17.88
N ASP A 590 26.35 21.41 17.39
CA ASP A 590 27.23 21.42 16.23
C ASP A 590 26.49 21.80 14.95
N LEU A 591 25.31 21.23 14.72
CA LEU A 591 24.45 21.54 13.57
C LEU A 591 23.97 22.99 13.57
N LEU A 592 23.70 23.56 14.74
CA LEU A 592 23.29 24.96 14.89
C LEU A 592 24.43 25.95 14.62
N GLN A 593 25.70 25.57 14.79
CA GLN A 593 26.85 26.46 14.51
C GLN A 593 26.93 26.85 13.03
N ASN A 594 26.65 25.91 12.13
CA ASN A 594 26.59 26.18 10.69
C ASN A 594 25.44 27.14 10.35
N VAL A 595 24.26 26.92 10.93
CA VAL A 595 23.09 27.80 10.75
C VAL A 595 23.39 29.20 11.26
N ASP A 596 23.99 29.33 12.45
CA ASP A 596 24.40 30.61 13.02
C ASP A 596 25.46 31.30 12.14
N CYS A 597 26.44 30.58 11.59
CA CYS A 597 27.45 31.12 10.68
C CYS A 597 26.85 31.73 9.41
N VAL A 598 25.82 31.09 8.85
CA VAL A 598 25.06 31.61 7.70
C VAL A 598 24.26 32.85 8.12
N ILE A 599 23.48 32.76 9.21
CA ILE A 599 22.64 33.88 9.68
C ILE A 599 23.50 35.12 10.00
N GLU A 600 24.64 34.95 10.69
CA GLU A 600 25.55 36.06 11.02
C GLU A 600 26.15 36.69 9.77
N HIS A 601 26.65 35.89 8.83
CA HIS A 601 27.28 36.42 7.62
C HIS A 601 26.32 37.23 6.74
N PHE A 602 25.16 36.65 6.41
CA PHE A 602 24.19 37.32 5.54
C PHE A 602 23.42 38.41 6.29
N GLY A 603 23.16 38.22 7.59
CA GLY A 603 22.52 39.22 8.46
C GLY A 603 23.37 40.49 8.60
N ASP A 604 24.65 40.35 8.91
CA ASP A 604 25.58 41.49 9.03
C ASP A 604 25.87 42.14 7.66
N GLY A 605 25.86 41.36 6.58
CA GLY A 605 25.96 41.86 5.22
C GLY A 605 24.80 42.78 4.86
N ILE A 606 23.57 42.31 5.07
CA ILE A 606 22.35 43.09 4.80
C ILE A 606 22.25 44.30 5.74
N GLY A 607 22.60 44.16 7.02
CA GLY A 607 22.61 45.26 7.97
C GLY A 607 23.53 46.41 7.54
N ARG A 608 24.76 46.09 7.12
CA ARG A 608 25.72 47.10 6.62
C ARG A 608 25.24 47.81 5.35
N LEU A 609 24.58 47.07 4.46
CA LEU A 609 24.00 47.64 3.24
C LEU A 609 22.81 48.52 3.58
N ALA A 610 21.98 48.12 4.53
CA ALA A 610 20.86 48.91 4.99
C ALA A 610 21.29 50.23 5.63
N ASP A 611 22.31 50.21 6.48
CA ASP A 611 22.88 51.41 7.08
C ASP A 611 23.47 52.36 6.02
N SER A 612 24.01 51.82 4.91
CA SER A 612 24.54 52.59 3.79
C SER A 612 23.44 53.19 2.89
N GLU A 613 22.32 52.50 2.70
CA GLU A 613 21.20 52.97 1.89
C GLU A 613 20.33 53.99 2.64
N GLU A 614 20.14 53.83 3.95
CA GLU A 614 19.46 54.82 4.79
C GLU A 614 20.24 56.16 4.85
N GLN A 615 21.57 56.11 4.71
CA GLN A 615 22.42 57.30 4.60
C GLN A 615 22.38 57.95 3.20
N ALA A 616 21.91 57.24 2.18
CA ALA A 616 21.88 57.70 0.79
C ALA A 616 20.58 58.41 0.38
N ASP A 617 19.65 58.65 1.32
CA ASP A 617 18.37 59.35 1.14
C ASP A 617 17.48 58.75 0.02
N SER A 618 17.71 57.48 -0.33
CA SER A 618 16.85 56.70 -1.21
C SER A 618 15.70 56.15 -0.36
N GLY A 619 14.55 56.82 -0.40
CA GLY A 619 13.31 56.41 0.29
C GLY A 619 12.70 55.08 -0.19
N ASP A 620 13.51 54.16 -0.71
CA ASP A 620 13.06 52.88 -1.22
C ASP A 620 12.73 51.92 -0.06
N VAL A 621 11.48 51.45 -0.08
CA VAL A 621 10.94 50.48 0.84
C VAL A 621 11.66 49.14 0.64
N TRP A 622 12.18 48.56 1.73
CA TRP A 622 12.70 47.18 1.73
C TRP A 622 11.63 46.22 1.20
N SER A 623 11.90 45.56 0.08
CA SER A 623 11.05 44.53 -0.50
C SER A 623 11.76 43.18 -0.48
N VAL A 624 10.99 42.09 -0.53
CA VAL A 624 11.56 40.72 -0.59
C VAL A 624 12.51 40.57 -1.78
N ALA A 625 12.16 41.14 -2.95
CA ALA A 625 12.99 41.12 -4.14
C ALA A 625 14.34 41.82 -3.92
N ARG A 626 14.33 42.98 -3.24
CA ARG A 626 15.56 43.72 -2.91
C ARG A 626 16.43 42.94 -1.93
N VAL A 627 15.85 42.30 -0.92
CA VAL A 627 16.62 41.45 0.02
C VAL A 627 17.28 40.28 -0.71
N LEU A 628 16.56 39.62 -1.62
CA LEU A 628 17.10 38.52 -2.43
C LEU A 628 18.24 38.98 -3.35
N GLU A 629 18.13 40.16 -3.96
CA GLU A 629 19.22 40.73 -4.76
C GLU A 629 20.49 40.94 -3.93
N HIS A 630 20.35 41.45 -2.70
CA HIS A 630 21.47 41.62 -1.77
C HIS A 630 22.05 40.27 -1.32
N ILE A 631 21.21 39.26 -1.05
CA ILE A 631 21.66 37.89 -0.77
C ILE A 631 22.48 37.36 -1.95
N GLY A 632 21.99 37.54 -3.18
CA GLY A 632 22.69 37.15 -4.41
C GLY A 632 24.04 37.84 -4.58
N ALA A 633 24.18 39.10 -4.15
CA ALA A 633 25.46 39.80 -4.12
C ALA A 633 26.42 39.20 -3.09
N LEU A 634 25.96 38.97 -1.86
CA LEU A 634 26.76 38.40 -0.77
C LEU A 634 27.20 36.96 -1.04
N LEU A 635 26.39 36.18 -1.78
CA LEU A 635 26.73 34.82 -2.19
C LEU A 635 28.02 34.72 -3.03
N ARG A 636 28.43 35.81 -3.72
CA ARG A 636 29.67 35.82 -4.51
C ARG A 636 30.92 35.75 -3.65
N ASP A 637 30.83 36.29 -2.44
CA ASP A 637 31.92 36.36 -1.47
C ASP A 637 31.82 35.26 -0.40
N TRP A 638 30.87 34.33 -0.56
CA TRP A 638 30.68 33.20 0.35
C TRP A 638 31.78 32.15 0.17
N ASP A 639 32.42 31.75 1.28
CA ASP A 639 33.35 30.61 1.31
C ASP A 639 32.64 29.37 1.91
N PRO A 640 32.37 28.33 1.10
CA PRO A 640 31.78 27.08 1.57
C PRO A 640 32.57 26.37 2.68
N ARG A 641 33.89 26.60 2.79
CA ARG A 641 34.76 25.96 3.79
C ARG A 641 34.49 26.40 5.22
N ARG A 642 33.66 27.43 5.40
CA ARG A 642 33.22 27.92 6.72
C ARG A 642 32.23 27.00 7.41
N LEU A 643 31.63 26.05 6.68
CA LEU A 643 30.64 25.12 7.20
C LEU A 643 31.26 23.74 7.42
N GLN A 644 30.86 23.10 8.51
CA GLN A 644 31.10 21.68 8.72
C GLN A 644 30.28 20.86 7.71
N GLN A 645 30.85 19.77 7.22
CA GLN A 645 30.15 18.85 6.33
C GLN A 645 29.44 17.79 7.16
N PHE A 646 28.20 17.53 6.77
CA PHE A 646 27.38 16.46 7.33
C PHE A 646 26.93 15.60 6.17
N ASP A 647 26.92 14.30 6.38
CA ASP A 647 26.39 13.34 5.42
C ASP A 647 25.25 12.58 6.08
N ILE A 648 24.17 12.41 5.34
CA ILE A 648 22.96 11.76 5.82
C ILE A 648 22.37 10.93 4.68
N LYS A 649 22.25 9.63 4.93
CA LYS A 649 21.61 8.71 4.02
C LYS A 649 20.82 7.68 4.81
N PHE A 650 19.60 7.45 4.37
CA PHE A 650 18.69 6.47 4.92
C PHE A 650 18.34 5.44 3.86
N VAL A 651 18.35 4.18 4.27
CA VAL A 651 17.96 3.04 3.45
C VAL A 651 16.72 2.44 4.08
N TYR A 652 15.79 2.01 3.24
CA TYR A 652 14.64 1.24 3.70
C TYR A 652 15.11 -0.17 4.06
N GLU A 653 14.85 -0.58 5.29
CA GLU A 653 15.07 -1.95 5.77
C GLU A 653 13.70 -2.53 6.13
N GLN A 654 13.37 -3.69 5.57
CA GLN A 654 12.15 -4.41 5.91
C GLN A 654 12.26 -4.96 7.34
N GLU A 655 11.15 -4.91 8.06
CA GLU A 655 11.03 -5.45 9.42
C GLU A 655 11.24 -6.98 9.46
N ALA A 656 11.56 -7.51 10.64
CA ALA A 656 11.84 -8.94 10.82
C ALA A 656 10.60 -9.84 10.68
N THR A 657 9.41 -9.34 11.02
CA THR A 657 8.11 -10.04 10.90
C THR A 657 7.15 -9.26 10.00
N PRO A 658 7.46 -9.11 8.70
CA PRO A 658 6.65 -8.32 7.78
C PRO A 658 5.22 -8.90 7.61
N GLU A 659 5.03 -10.20 7.87
CA GLU A 659 3.75 -10.88 7.81
C GLU A 659 2.67 -10.27 8.72
N ASP A 660 3.06 -9.67 9.87
CA ASP A 660 2.12 -9.08 10.83
C ASP A 660 1.40 -7.87 10.23
N PHE A 661 2.07 -7.14 9.33
CA PHE A 661 1.50 -6.03 8.59
C PHE A 661 0.86 -6.47 7.27
N PHE A 662 1.60 -7.22 6.44
CA PHE A 662 1.14 -7.51 5.08
C PHE A 662 -0.01 -8.50 5.03
N THR A 663 -0.06 -9.51 5.90
CA THR A 663 -1.13 -10.50 5.91
C THR A 663 -2.52 -9.87 6.12
N PRO A 664 -2.77 -9.15 7.23
CA PRO A 664 -4.06 -8.51 7.44
C PRO A 664 -4.33 -7.45 6.39
N TYR A 665 -3.31 -6.75 5.89
CA TYR A 665 -3.51 -5.74 4.86
C TYR A 665 -3.96 -6.32 3.51
N ILE A 666 -3.31 -7.38 3.02
CA ILE A 666 -3.71 -8.06 1.77
C ILE A 666 -5.13 -8.62 1.92
N TRP A 667 -5.45 -9.25 3.05
CA TRP A 667 -6.78 -9.78 3.29
C TRP A 667 -7.85 -8.70 3.40
N LEU A 668 -7.52 -7.51 3.93
CA LEU A 668 -8.41 -6.35 3.88
C LEU A 668 -8.70 -5.93 2.43
N LEU A 669 -7.68 -5.89 1.57
CA LEU A 669 -7.87 -5.61 0.15
C LEU A 669 -8.71 -6.67 -0.54
N VAL A 670 -8.49 -7.96 -0.26
CA VAL A 670 -9.30 -9.06 -0.79
C VAL A 670 -10.75 -8.93 -0.32
N TYR A 671 -10.97 -8.62 0.95
CA TYR A 671 -12.29 -8.42 1.52
C TYR A 671 -13.05 -7.27 0.82
N GLU A 672 -12.40 -6.11 0.64
CA GLU A 672 -13.02 -4.93 0.03
C GLU A 672 -13.19 -5.05 -1.50
N LEU A 673 -12.22 -5.67 -2.20
CA LEU A 673 -12.09 -5.58 -3.65
C LEU A 673 -12.42 -6.88 -4.39
N SER A 674 -12.61 -8.03 -3.74
CA SER A 674 -12.92 -9.29 -4.46
C SER A 674 -14.36 -9.39 -4.94
N GLY A 675 -15.28 -8.62 -4.36
CA GLY A 675 -16.72 -8.77 -4.59
C GLY A 675 -17.31 -10.09 -4.07
N ILE A 676 -16.57 -10.81 -3.22
CA ILE A 676 -17.04 -12.01 -2.52
C ILE A 676 -17.73 -11.57 -1.22
N GLU A 677 -18.94 -12.06 -0.96
CA GLU A 677 -19.70 -11.72 0.24
C GLU A 677 -19.24 -12.58 1.43
N TRP A 678 -18.40 -12.07 2.33
CA TRP A 678 -17.84 -12.81 3.47
C TRP A 678 -18.69 -12.71 4.76
N GLN A 679 -18.58 -13.69 5.65
CA GLN A 679 -19.20 -13.64 6.99
C GLN A 679 -18.33 -12.87 8.01
N GLU A 680 -18.48 -11.54 8.05
CA GLU A 680 -17.71 -10.63 8.92
C GLU A 680 -17.68 -11.01 10.40
N ALA A 681 -18.79 -11.56 10.92
CA ALA A 681 -18.94 -11.90 12.35
C ALA A 681 -17.98 -12.99 12.85
N ARG A 682 -17.25 -13.65 11.95
CA ARG A 682 -16.31 -14.74 12.28
C ARG A 682 -14.85 -14.42 12.02
N PHE A 683 -14.53 -13.22 11.55
CA PHE A 683 -13.13 -12.86 11.30
C PHE A 683 -12.31 -12.88 12.59
N SER A 684 -11.21 -13.62 12.55
CA SER A 684 -10.20 -13.69 13.61
C SER A 684 -8.96 -12.86 13.26
N LEU A 685 -8.69 -12.65 11.96
CA LEU A 685 -7.49 -11.94 11.50
C LEU A 685 -7.51 -10.45 11.82
N PHE A 686 -8.68 -9.81 11.79
CA PHE A 686 -8.82 -8.37 12.00
C PHE A 686 -9.06 -7.98 13.46
N THR A 687 -9.21 -8.95 14.37
CA THR A 687 -9.38 -8.67 15.80
C THR A 687 -8.04 -8.39 16.46
N ILE A 688 -7.70 -7.12 16.58
CA ILE A 688 -6.70 -6.63 17.54
C ILE A 688 -7.35 -6.70 18.94
N ASP A 689 -6.64 -7.27 19.91
CA ASP A 689 -7.08 -7.61 21.27
C ASP A 689 -8.15 -6.69 21.91
N SER A 690 -9.40 -7.14 21.92
CA SER A 690 -10.46 -6.57 22.77
C SER A 690 -10.41 -7.06 24.23
N LYS A 691 -9.30 -7.68 24.63
CA LYS A 691 -9.05 -8.15 26.01
C LYS A 691 -7.81 -7.51 26.63
N GLY A 692 -7.69 -6.20 26.51
CA GLY A 692 -6.85 -5.35 27.34
C GLY A 692 -7.47 -3.97 27.41
N GLY A 693 -7.92 -3.53 28.60
CA GLY A 693 -8.39 -2.16 28.78
C GLY A 693 -7.24 -1.18 28.59
N ASP A 694 -7.52 -0.05 27.93
CA ASP A 694 -6.62 1.09 27.72
C ASP A 694 -5.23 0.75 27.20
N ALA A 695 -5.13 0.49 25.90
CA ALA A 695 -3.88 0.60 25.14
C ALA A 695 -4.18 0.54 23.64
N ALA A 696 -4.24 1.69 22.97
CA ALA A 696 -3.74 1.76 21.60
C ALA A 696 -2.21 1.74 21.70
N GLU A 697 -1.64 0.62 22.15
CA GLU A 697 -0.20 0.45 22.27
C GLU A 697 0.31 -0.20 20.98
N HIS A 698 1.07 0.61 20.26
CA HIS A 698 2.30 0.25 19.58
C HIS A 698 2.37 -1.19 19.06
N VAL A 699 2.11 -1.32 17.76
CA VAL A 699 2.92 -2.23 16.95
C VAL A 699 4.36 -1.74 17.13
N PRO A 700 5.25 -2.49 17.82
CA PRO A 700 6.67 -2.13 17.79
C PRO A 700 7.13 -2.30 16.34
N LEU A 701 8.08 -1.49 15.85
CA LEU A 701 9.04 -1.69 14.73
C LEU A 701 9.38 -0.35 14.01
N PRO A 702 10.52 -0.21 13.30
CA PRO A 702 11.91 -0.49 13.62
C PRO A 702 12.75 0.81 13.79
N LEU A 703 14.00 0.68 14.24
CA LEU A 703 15.01 1.74 14.28
C LEU A 703 15.67 1.88 12.90
N LEU A 704 15.64 3.08 12.29
CA LEU A 704 16.52 3.39 11.16
C LEU A 704 17.98 3.36 11.61
N THR A 705 18.81 2.58 10.93
CA THR A 705 20.27 2.70 11.02
C THR A 705 20.72 3.82 10.09
N SER A 706 21.31 4.89 10.63
CA SER A 706 22.07 5.82 9.80
C SER A 706 23.33 5.09 9.34
N VAL A 707 23.45 4.77 8.05
CA VAL A 707 24.64 4.08 7.52
C VAL A 707 25.69 5.12 7.15
N SER A 708 26.92 4.94 7.65
CA SER A 708 28.06 5.74 7.24
C SER A 708 28.58 5.24 5.88
N VAL A 709 28.98 6.15 4.97
CA VAL A 709 29.44 5.79 3.60
C VAL A 709 30.65 4.84 3.60
N ASP A 710 31.40 4.76 4.69
CA ASP A 710 32.55 3.86 4.81
C ASP A 710 32.14 2.37 4.84
N ASP A 711 30.91 2.04 5.22
CA ASP A 711 30.41 0.65 5.27
C ASP A 711 30.00 0.12 3.87
N ILE A 712 29.65 1.01 2.94
CA ILE A 712 29.24 0.64 1.57
C ILE A 712 30.45 0.21 0.69
N HIS A 713 31.66 0.67 1.04
CA HIS A 713 32.89 0.34 0.32
C HIS A 713 33.65 -0.87 0.87
N ALA A 714 33.20 -1.46 1.99
CA ALA A 714 33.79 -2.68 2.56
C ALA A 714 33.24 -3.93 1.85
N ASP A 715 31.92 -4.01 1.62
CA ASP A 715 31.26 -5.17 0.98
C ASP A 715 31.58 -5.33 -0.52
N SER A 716 32.09 -4.29 -1.17
CA SER A 716 32.49 -4.34 -2.59
C SER A 716 33.96 -4.72 -2.82
N ARG A 717 34.72 -5.06 -1.76
CA ARG A 717 36.15 -5.39 -1.84
C ARG A 717 36.56 -6.76 -1.31
N GLU A 718 35.65 -7.56 -0.75
CA GLU A 718 36.01 -8.89 -0.21
C GLU A 718 35.99 -10.05 -1.22
N ASP A 719 35.54 -9.86 -2.46
CA ASP A 719 35.46 -10.94 -3.46
C ASP A 719 36.62 -11.02 -4.48
N THR A 720 37.72 -10.32 -4.24
CA THR A 720 38.93 -10.43 -5.08
C THR A 720 40.14 -10.84 -4.28
N ASP A 721 40.15 -12.03 -3.67
CA ASP A 721 41.42 -12.66 -3.26
C ASP A 721 41.32 -14.18 -2.96
N HIS A 722 40.79 -14.99 -3.90
CA HIS A 722 41.10 -16.43 -3.90
C HIS A 722 41.25 -16.99 -5.33
N SER A 723 42.29 -16.54 -6.04
CA SER A 723 42.92 -17.33 -7.11
C SER A 723 44.26 -17.87 -6.59
N GLY A 724 44.32 -19.16 -6.32
CA GLY A 724 45.53 -19.82 -5.82
C GLY A 724 45.42 -21.33 -5.70
N PHE A 725 44.98 -22.04 -6.75
CA PHE A 725 45.63 -23.19 -7.39
C PHE A 725 44.75 -23.81 -8.47
#